data_AF-A0A2E8H5J8-F1
#
_entry.id   AF-A0A2E8H5J8-F1
#
_cell.length_a   1.000
_cell.length_b   1.000
_cell.length_c   1.000
_cell.angle_alpha   90.00
_cell.angle_beta   90.00
_cell.angle_gamma   90.00
#
_symmetry.space_group_name_H-M   'P 1'
#
loop_
_entity.id
_entity.type
_entity.pdbx_description
1 polymer ?
#
loop_
_entity_poly.entity_id
_entity_poly.type
_entity_poly.pdbx_seq_one_letter_code
_entity_poly.pdbx_strand_id
1 'polypeptide(L)'
;MAGLALAVLATGSLVAYRHFFERGVTYGDARLEPMPYTDAPGIGANTFLHLESDKAAIDRELAALKAAGIGIIRQQFLWEEIEEQAKGDFVNYRDGAPTWARYDAIVTAADAAGIEILARLERPPRWAVNDWDPELPGSQSPPDNLDDFGDFVEAVVGRYAGKVRYFQIWNEPNLWGEWGERDPDAAEYAQMLRVAYTRAKAANPEAVIVLAGLAPTTERGPRNLSDTLFLERLYVLGAQAHFDVAASMSYGLFTGPHDVRIGERWTNFPRAVLWREIMVAYGDTAKPIWATEYGWMALPDGWQGKPGIWGDHPVERQSEWTVEGIERAREQWPWMSTIFIWASRWPSETHPDDPTPWFRLMDRDFTPRPALLELAEFTVEGPVAGAGIHQDTNPAYSFEGPWPREPSELASLGLWRTTGQAGARMTLRFEGDSVALLTYRGPEMGLARVRIDENDSLPDLVPKDHRGQAVIDLYASEPEPLARIPLASGLPAGIHVLEITAVGVGSELSGGGEVVLDAVVVSNPRPIWPYVLTALLWLLVALGAAAFLRPLWDRLPGAVRRVRLTPGWPGAEIAGVPLGGLLAAGGAAVLLAALPDGDLASPVTAVRAVVLIYLVLLAIESPAAVGIVTAGAQFFQMLVPRIGPVAFGVPELLLLALAGGWVVRGSYRRRVELHRSRFLYLGLAFLLAATVAAGFAPYTKFALRGLRTGVVEPLLLFVLLTTYLDRRHGRLLLGSLAVGGLAVALIALFDPLFDRVITVGELPRLRGPYGSPNNLGLVLERALPLAVGIALMTRQTRFRRLWWGAALVTGVVVVATGSRGSWLAAAVGMGMLAAPWWSRLRRRNRVLSLALLAAPAIALAGFLGADRLGTLFRAGDQSGATRVWIWDSAWRMIVERPWTGIGPDNFLYRNTAFVDPAGWREPNLAHPHNLLLDTWLSTGLVGGLALALTVGLFFLVLHRAYRRPAVGTDGPLLIGAAAAMAAALVHGMVDNFYFLPELAGIFWVLIAYAALHLTEGRPGRSIPELGLQVVGGAHYPGGKVAQRAGSLPVGPEVDGGAGDGDTDGAAQFSTKA
;
A
#
# COMPACT_ATOMS: atom_id res chain seq x y z
N MET A 1 5.12 -19.43 27.37
CA MET A 1 3.66 -19.46 27.56
C MET A 1 3.04 -18.07 27.52
N ALA A 2 3.29 -17.16 28.47
CA ALA A 2 2.71 -15.81 28.46
C ALA A 2 2.99 -14.99 27.18
N GLY A 3 4.22 -15.02 26.66
CA GLY A 3 4.55 -14.36 25.38
C GLY A 3 3.85 -14.99 24.16
N LEU A 4 3.72 -16.31 24.13
CA LEU A 4 2.96 -16.98 23.06
C LEU A 4 1.47 -16.63 23.15
N ALA A 5 0.91 -16.59 24.35
CA ALA A 5 -0.47 -16.15 24.59
C ALA A 5 -0.67 -14.69 24.15
N LEU A 6 0.27 -13.79 24.43
CA LEU A 6 0.23 -12.39 23.96
C LEU A 6 0.32 -12.28 22.43
N ALA A 7 1.14 -13.09 21.75
CA ALA A 7 1.21 -13.09 20.29
C ALA A 7 -0.06 -13.63 19.64
N VAL A 8 -0.61 -14.71 20.21
CA VAL A 8 -1.89 -15.29 19.77
C VAL A 8 -3.02 -14.29 20.01
N LEU A 9 -3.04 -13.60 21.15
CA LEU A 9 -4.01 -12.54 21.43
C LEU A 9 -3.83 -11.35 20.50
N ALA A 10 -2.61 -10.86 20.27
CA ALA A 10 -2.36 -9.72 19.39
C ALA A 10 -2.77 -10.01 17.94
N THR A 11 -2.35 -11.17 17.43
CA THR A 11 -2.70 -11.59 16.07
C THR A 11 -4.18 -11.92 15.96
N GLY A 12 -4.75 -12.61 16.97
CA GLY A 12 -6.17 -12.89 17.05
C GLY A 12 -7.01 -11.63 17.10
N SER A 13 -6.60 -10.62 17.86
CA SER A 13 -7.26 -9.31 17.92
C SER A 13 -7.17 -8.55 16.61
N LEU A 14 -6.03 -8.58 15.91
CA LEU A 14 -5.92 -7.96 14.58
C LEU A 14 -6.80 -8.69 13.56
N VAL A 15 -6.78 -10.03 13.55
CA VAL A 15 -7.64 -10.83 12.67
C VAL A 15 -9.11 -10.56 12.97
N ALA A 16 -9.50 -10.52 14.25
CA ALA A 16 -10.86 -10.19 14.67
C ALA A 16 -11.23 -8.76 14.25
N TYR A 17 -10.36 -7.78 14.48
CA TYR A 17 -10.58 -6.40 14.07
C TYR A 17 -10.83 -6.30 12.56
N ARG A 18 -9.96 -6.90 11.75
CA ARG A 18 -10.12 -6.91 10.29
C ARG A 18 -11.39 -7.64 9.85
N HIS A 19 -11.73 -8.74 10.52
CA HIS A 19 -12.92 -9.53 10.20
C HIS A 19 -14.23 -8.80 10.53
N PHE A 20 -14.29 -8.09 11.66
CA PHE A 20 -15.51 -7.40 12.10
C PHE A 20 -15.62 -5.98 11.54
N PHE A 21 -14.55 -5.20 11.54
CA PHE A 21 -14.63 -3.75 11.23
C PHE A 21 -14.16 -3.37 9.83
N GLU A 22 -13.33 -4.18 9.18
CA GLU A 22 -12.81 -3.84 7.84
C GLU A 22 -13.41 -4.71 6.72
N ARG A 23 -14.15 -5.77 7.04
CA ARG A 23 -14.72 -6.68 6.04
C ARG A 23 -15.84 -5.97 5.27
N GLY A 24 -15.73 -5.95 3.95
CA GLY A 24 -16.66 -5.24 3.06
C GLY A 24 -16.43 -3.73 2.95
N VAL A 25 -15.57 -3.15 3.78
CA VAL A 25 -15.27 -1.71 3.75
C VAL A 25 -14.18 -1.41 2.72
N THR A 26 -14.43 -0.41 1.89
CA THR A 26 -13.47 0.04 0.88
C THR A 26 -12.62 1.19 1.43
N TYR A 27 -11.29 1.05 1.34
CA TYR A 27 -10.33 2.06 1.79
C TYR A 27 -9.33 2.41 0.70
N GLY A 28 -9.01 3.71 0.61
CA GLY A 28 -7.95 4.30 -0.22
C GLY A 28 -8.19 4.26 -1.73
N ASP A 29 -7.49 5.14 -2.45
CA ASP A 29 -7.72 5.41 -3.88
C ASP A 29 -7.32 4.26 -4.81
N ALA A 30 -6.23 3.54 -4.49
CA ALA A 30 -5.57 2.63 -5.41
C ALA A 30 -6.34 1.33 -5.73
N ARG A 31 -7.48 1.09 -5.08
CA ARG A 31 -8.32 -0.09 -5.26
C ARG A 31 -9.70 0.22 -5.84
N LEU A 32 -9.97 1.49 -6.10
CA LEU A 32 -11.23 1.93 -6.67
C LEU A 32 -11.19 1.79 -8.20
N GLU A 33 -12.15 1.03 -8.72
CA GLU A 33 -12.40 0.88 -10.15
C GLU A 33 -13.71 1.59 -10.51
N PRO A 34 -13.80 2.24 -11.67
CA PRO A 34 -15.05 2.79 -12.17
C PRO A 34 -16.09 1.68 -12.32
N MET A 35 -17.30 1.90 -11.80
CA MET A 35 -18.41 0.95 -11.94
C MET A 35 -19.53 1.61 -12.75
N PRO A 36 -20.02 0.98 -13.83
CA PRO A 36 -21.19 1.48 -14.54
C PRO A 36 -22.41 1.53 -13.61
N TYR A 37 -23.37 2.40 -13.95
CA TYR A 37 -24.68 2.50 -13.30
C TYR A 37 -24.65 2.91 -11.82
N THR A 38 -23.50 3.34 -11.29
CA THR A 38 -23.42 3.99 -9.98
C THR A 38 -23.81 5.48 -10.01
N ASP A 39 -24.18 5.97 -11.19
CA ASP A 39 -24.73 7.29 -11.45
C ASP A 39 -26.26 7.35 -11.34
N ALA A 40 -26.92 6.19 -11.24
CA ALA A 40 -28.35 6.12 -10.97
C ALA A 40 -28.70 6.89 -9.69
N PRO A 41 -29.92 7.44 -9.55
CA PRO A 41 -30.33 8.11 -8.35
C PRO A 41 -30.11 7.23 -7.11
N GLY A 42 -29.37 7.72 -6.13
CA GLY A 42 -28.86 6.87 -5.04
C GLY A 42 -29.94 6.37 -4.07
N ILE A 43 -31.10 7.03 -4.03
CA ILE A 43 -32.21 6.71 -3.13
C ILE A 43 -33.46 6.47 -3.97
N GLY A 44 -34.06 5.29 -3.77
CA GLY A 44 -35.29 4.85 -4.42
C GLY A 44 -36.36 4.40 -3.43
N ALA A 45 -37.58 4.18 -3.92
CA ALA A 45 -38.65 3.55 -3.16
C ALA A 45 -39.42 2.54 -4.01
N ASN A 46 -39.92 1.49 -3.36
CA ASN A 46 -40.84 0.53 -3.97
C ASN A 46 -42.26 1.13 -4.02
N THR A 47 -42.93 1.00 -5.16
CA THR A 47 -44.24 1.64 -5.39
C THR A 47 -45.28 0.67 -5.97
N PHE A 48 -46.54 0.90 -5.60
CA PHE A 48 -47.70 0.11 -6.06
C PHE A 48 -48.67 0.96 -6.90
N LEU A 49 -48.14 1.84 -7.76
CA LEU A 49 -48.95 2.81 -8.51
C LEU A 49 -49.94 2.15 -9.48
N HIS A 50 -49.69 0.92 -9.92
CA HIS A 50 -50.61 0.14 -10.75
C HIS A 50 -51.91 -0.25 -10.01
N LEU A 51 -51.93 -0.22 -8.68
CA LEU A 51 -53.15 -0.42 -7.89
C LEU A 51 -53.96 0.88 -7.72
N GLU A 52 -53.40 2.02 -8.14
CA GLU A 52 -54.05 3.32 -8.02
C GLU A 52 -54.85 3.63 -9.29
N SER A 53 -56.14 3.91 -9.11
CA SER A 53 -57.04 4.26 -10.22
C SER A 53 -57.17 5.77 -10.43
N ASP A 54 -56.85 6.57 -9.41
CA ASP A 54 -56.88 8.02 -9.49
C ASP A 54 -55.51 8.58 -9.92
N LYS A 55 -55.48 9.24 -11.08
CA LYS A 55 -54.27 9.91 -11.57
C LYS A 55 -53.74 10.97 -10.60
N ALA A 56 -54.62 11.71 -9.93
CA ALA A 56 -54.19 12.75 -9.00
C ALA A 56 -53.48 12.15 -7.76
N ALA A 57 -53.86 10.93 -7.37
CA ALA A 57 -53.18 10.18 -6.32
C ALA A 57 -51.77 9.74 -6.74
N ILE A 58 -51.59 9.29 -7.98
CA ILE A 58 -50.25 8.97 -8.55
C ILE A 58 -49.35 10.22 -8.54
N ASP A 59 -49.85 11.33 -9.07
CA ASP A 59 -49.08 12.58 -9.14
C ASP A 59 -48.70 13.09 -7.74
N ARG A 60 -49.62 12.97 -6.77
CA ARG A 60 -49.38 13.35 -5.36
C ARG A 60 -48.33 12.48 -4.70
N GLU A 61 -48.36 11.16 -4.94
CA GLU A 61 -47.38 10.23 -4.37
C GLU A 61 -45.97 10.55 -4.91
N LEU A 62 -45.83 10.69 -6.23
CA LEU A 62 -44.55 11.01 -6.86
C LEU A 62 -44.00 12.36 -6.39
N ALA A 63 -44.85 13.37 -6.23
CA ALA A 63 -44.42 14.67 -5.69
C ALA A 63 -43.89 14.57 -4.25
N ALA A 64 -44.54 13.76 -3.40
CA ALA A 64 -44.08 13.54 -2.02
C ALA A 64 -42.73 12.78 -1.99
N LEU A 65 -42.57 11.76 -2.83
CA LEU A 65 -41.31 11.03 -2.95
C LEU A 65 -40.18 11.95 -3.45
N LYS A 66 -40.44 12.75 -4.49
CA LYS A 66 -39.45 13.71 -5.02
C LYS A 66 -38.99 14.72 -3.97
N ALA A 67 -39.92 15.22 -3.15
CA ALA A 67 -39.62 16.15 -2.06
C ALA A 67 -38.75 15.53 -0.96
N ALA A 68 -38.79 14.20 -0.80
CA ALA A 68 -37.93 13.45 0.10
C ALA A 68 -36.62 12.95 -0.56
N GLY A 69 -36.24 13.50 -1.72
CA GLY A 69 -34.99 13.15 -2.41
C GLY A 69 -35.00 11.80 -3.12
N ILE A 70 -36.16 11.13 -3.25
CA ILE A 70 -36.29 9.89 -4.01
C ILE A 70 -36.27 10.23 -5.50
N GLY A 71 -35.27 9.70 -6.20
CA GLY A 71 -35.06 9.96 -7.63
C GLY A 71 -35.41 8.79 -8.54
N ILE A 72 -35.68 7.61 -7.99
CA ILE A 72 -36.03 6.40 -8.75
C ILE A 72 -37.09 5.59 -8.01
N ILE A 73 -38.06 5.03 -8.73
CA ILE A 73 -39.06 4.11 -8.17
C ILE A 73 -38.88 2.70 -8.72
N ARG A 74 -39.05 1.69 -7.86
CA ARG A 74 -39.16 0.29 -8.27
C ARG A 74 -40.64 -0.03 -8.42
N GLN A 75 -41.09 -0.12 -9.68
CA GLN A 75 -42.50 -0.25 -10.04
C GLN A 75 -42.73 -1.60 -10.72
N GLN A 76 -43.72 -2.35 -10.25
CA GLN A 76 -44.22 -3.55 -10.92
C GLN A 76 -44.85 -3.24 -12.27
N PHE A 77 -44.52 -4.05 -13.27
CA PHE A 77 -45.14 -4.15 -14.60
C PHE A 77 -45.58 -5.60 -14.79
N LEU A 78 -46.84 -5.88 -14.48
CA LEU A 78 -47.36 -7.24 -14.40
C LEU A 78 -47.72 -7.75 -15.78
N TRP A 79 -47.14 -8.87 -16.19
CA TRP A 79 -47.41 -9.47 -17.50
C TRP A 79 -48.88 -9.87 -17.64
N GLU A 80 -49.48 -10.45 -16.59
CA GLU A 80 -50.89 -10.81 -16.55
C GLU A 80 -51.87 -9.63 -16.71
N GLU A 81 -51.47 -8.41 -16.36
CA GLU A 81 -52.31 -7.22 -16.56
C GLU A 81 -52.12 -6.59 -17.93
N ILE A 82 -50.92 -6.75 -18.52
CA ILE A 82 -50.56 -6.16 -19.80
C ILE A 82 -51.04 -7.05 -20.95
N GLU A 83 -50.87 -8.37 -20.86
CA GLU A 83 -51.18 -9.34 -21.92
C GLU A 83 -52.21 -10.38 -21.42
N GLU A 84 -53.35 -9.89 -20.93
CA GLU A 84 -54.33 -10.64 -20.13
C GLU A 84 -54.90 -11.89 -20.83
N GLN A 85 -55.34 -11.74 -22.09
CA GLN A 85 -56.19 -12.76 -22.74
C GLN A 85 -55.41 -13.81 -23.54
N ALA A 86 -54.45 -13.37 -24.34
CA ALA A 86 -53.66 -14.22 -25.22
C ALA A 86 -52.37 -13.51 -25.63
N LYS A 87 -51.39 -14.28 -26.11
CA LYS A 87 -50.17 -13.76 -26.70
C LYS A 87 -50.48 -12.77 -27.85
N GLY A 88 -49.88 -11.59 -27.78
CA GLY A 88 -50.05 -10.45 -28.66
C GLY A 88 -51.33 -9.63 -28.43
N ASP A 89 -52.14 -9.95 -27.42
CA ASP A 89 -53.42 -9.27 -27.16
C ASP A 89 -53.30 -8.25 -26.02
N PHE A 90 -53.34 -6.97 -26.37
CA PHE A 90 -53.23 -5.83 -25.46
C PHE A 90 -54.54 -5.04 -25.33
N VAL A 91 -55.68 -5.71 -25.50
CA VAL A 91 -57.01 -5.09 -25.39
C VAL A 91 -57.73 -5.57 -24.14
N ASN A 92 -58.24 -4.62 -23.34
CA ASN A 92 -59.14 -4.93 -22.24
C ASN A 92 -60.56 -5.09 -22.79
N TYR A 93 -61.10 -6.32 -22.76
CA TYR A 93 -62.42 -6.61 -23.31
C TYR A 93 -63.60 -6.15 -22.43
N ARG A 94 -63.34 -5.59 -21.24
CA ARG A 94 -64.40 -5.02 -20.38
C ARG A 94 -64.85 -3.65 -20.87
N ASP A 95 -63.93 -2.84 -21.39
CA ASP A 95 -64.17 -1.45 -21.79
C ASP A 95 -63.58 -1.07 -23.17
N GLY A 96 -62.82 -1.97 -23.80
CA GLY A 96 -62.19 -1.77 -25.10
C GLY A 96 -60.92 -0.93 -25.06
N ALA A 97 -60.43 -0.56 -23.88
CA ALA A 97 -59.22 0.26 -23.75
C ALA A 97 -57.94 -0.59 -23.94
N PRO A 98 -56.79 0.00 -24.34
CA PRO A 98 -55.51 -0.69 -24.31
C PRO A 98 -55.12 -1.06 -22.88
N THR A 99 -54.68 -2.29 -22.64
CA THR A 99 -54.17 -2.76 -21.34
C THR A 99 -52.94 -1.97 -20.88
N TRP A 100 -52.18 -1.41 -21.83
CA TRP A 100 -51.03 -0.52 -21.57
C TRP A 100 -51.39 0.81 -20.89
N ALA A 101 -52.64 1.27 -20.98
CA ALA A 101 -53.01 2.65 -20.63
C ALA A 101 -52.62 3.04 -19.19
N ARG A 102 -52.72 2.09 -18.25
CA ARG A 102 -52.32 2.29 -16.85
C ARG A 102 -50.81 2.52 -16.71
N TYR A 103 -50.00 1.65 -17.33
CA TYR A 103 -48.55 1.73 -17.28
C TYR A 103 -48.01 2.95 -18.03
N ASP A 104 -48.63 3.31 -19.16
CA ASP A 104 -48.32 4.54 -19.88
C ASP A 104 -48.55 5.80 -19.02
N ALA A 105 -49.62 5.81 -18.23
CA ALA A 105 -49.91 6.91 -17.31
C ALA A 105 -48.85 7.01 -16.20
N ILE A 106 -48.42 5.87 -15.63
CA ILE A 106 -47.36 5.83 -14.60
C ILE A 106 -46.03 6.34 -15.17
N VAL A 107 -45.61 5.82 -16.34
CA VAL A 107 -44.36 6.26 -16.98
C VAL A 107 -44.40 7.76 -17.30
N THR A 108 -45.54 8.26 -17.78
CA THR A 108 -45.71 9.69 -18.07
C THR A 108 -45.66 10.54 -16.79
N ALA A 109 -46.27 10.08 -15.70
CA ALA A 109 -46.27 10.80 -14.43
C ALA A 109 -44.86 10.83 -13.79
N ALA A 110 -44.13 9.72 -13.82
CA ALA A 110 -42.77 9.65 -13.30
C ALA A 110 -41.81 10.55 -14.09
N ASP A 111 -41.89 10.52 -15.43
CA ASP A 111 -41.11 11.41 -16.32
C ASP A 111 -41.40 12.89 -16.02
N ALA A 112 -42.68 13.25 -15.88
CA ALA A 112 -43.08 14.61 -15.51
C ALA A 112 -42.58 15.06 -14.12
N ALA A 113 -42.43 14.12 -13.19
CA ALA A 113 -41.87 14.37 -11.85
C ALA A 113 -40.32 14.35 -11.82
N GLY A 114 -39.67 13.97 -12.93
CA GLY A 114 -38.22 13.74 -12.98
C GLY A 114 -37.79 12.62 -12.04
N ILE A 115 -38.55 11.53 -12.01
CA ILE A 115 -38.29 10.29 -11.26
C ILE A 115 -38.08 9.16 -12.27
N GLU A 116 -36.95 8.46 -12.16
CA GLU A 116 -36.66 7.29 -13.00
C GLU A 116 -37.44 6.04 -12.55
N ILE A 117 -37.55 5.04 -13.42
CA ILE A 117 -38.25 3.78 -13.12
C ILE A 117 -37.29 2.60 -13.27
N LEU A 118 -37.26 1.75 -12.24
CA LEU A 118 -36.86 0.35 -12.34
C LEU A 118 -38.14 -0.48 -12.54
N ALA A 119 -38.37 -0.93 -13.78
CA ALA A 119 -39.55 -1.69 -14.14
C ALA A 119 -39.35 -3.17 -13.78
N ARG A 120 -40.11 -3.68 -12.81
CA ARG A 120 -40.06 -5.09 -12.38
C ARG A 120 -41.01 -5.93 -13.23
N LEU A 121 -40.45 -6.81 -14.06
CA LEU A 121 -41.16 -7.65 -15.02
C LEU A 121 -41.36 -9.05 -14.45
N GLU A 122 -42.62 -9.47 -14.27
CA GLU A 122 -43.01 -10.73 -13.60
C GLU A 122 -44.49 -11.07 -13.86
N ARG A 123 -45.01 -12.09 -13.15
CA ARG A 123 -46.43 -12.51 -13.07
C ARG A 123 -47.02 -12.87 -14.44
N PRO A 124 -46.71 -14.07 -14.97
CA PRO A 124 -47.21 -14.53 -16.26
C PRO A 124 -48.74 -14.60 -16.33
N PRO A 125 -49.35 -14.31 -17.50
CA PRO A 125 -50.78 -14.46 -17.70
C PRO A 125 -51.18 -15.95 -17.68
N ARG A 126 -52.48 -16.19 -17.44
CA ARG A 126 -53.04 -17.54 -17.38
C ARG A 126 -52.73 -18.42 -18.59
N TRP A 127 -52.69 -17.85 -19.79
CA TRP A 127 -52.44 -18.63 -21.01
C TRP A 127 -50.98 -19.10 -21.13
N ALA A 128 -50.05 -18.53 -20.36
CA ALA A 128 -48.62 -18.87 -20.37
C ALA A 128 -48.24 -19.97 -19.35
N VAL A 129 -49.19 -20.44 -18.56
CA VAL A 129 -49.00 -21.42 -17.48
C VAL A 129 -50.09 -22.51 -17.55
N ASN A 130 -49.69 -23.76 -17.79
CA ASN A 130 -50.59 -24.90 -17.97
C ASN A 130 -51.27 -25.34 -16.66
N ASP A 131 -50.56 -25.30 -15.54
CA ASP A 131 -51.06 -25.66 -14.20
C ASP A 131 -51.51 -24.43 -13.40
N TRP A 132 -52.30 -23.55 -14.02
CA TRP A 132 -52.79 -22.33 -13.38
C TRP A 132 -53.74 -22.65 -12.20
N ASP A 133 -53.36 -22.23 -11.00
CA ASP A 133 -54.22 -22.29 -9.81
C ASP A 133 -55.06 -21.00 -9.65
N PRO A 134 -56.40 -21.07 -9.75
CA PRO A 134 -57.27 -19.91 -9.56
C PRO A 134 -57.49 -19.50 -8.09
N GLU A 135 -57.13 -20.33 -7.10
CA GLU A 135 -57.20 -20.00 -5.67
C GLU A 135 -55.93 -19.31 -5.15
N LEU A 136 -54.82 -19.40 -5.90
CA LEU A 136 -53.61 -18.61 -5.68
C LEU A 136 -53.71 -17.32 -6.53
N PRO A 137 -53.85 -16.12 -5.94
CA PRO A 137 -54.00 -14.91 -6.72
C PRO A 137 -52.73 -14.61 -7.55
N GLY A 138 -52.84 -14.75 -8.88
CA GLY A 138 -51.90 -14.30 -9.92
C GLY A 138 -50.60 -15.10 -10.02
N SER A 139 -50.62 -16.27 -10.68
CA SER A 139 -49.54 -17.29 -10.73
C SER A 139 -48.11 -16.75 -10.56
N GLN A 140 -47.50 -17.05 -9.41
CA GLN A 140 -46.07 -16.86 -9.15
C GLN A 140 -45.20 -17.95 -9.81
N SER A 141 -45.78 -18.82 -10.65
CA SER A 141 -45.02 -19.79 -11.44
C SER A 141 -44.32 -19.10 -12.60
N PRO A 142 -43.06 -19.46 -12.94
CA PRO A 142 -42.50 -19.06 -14.21
C PRO A 142 -43.31 -19.65 -15.38
N PRO A 143 -43.22 -19.05 -16.57
CA PRO A 143 -43.96 -19.49 -17.75
C PRO A 143 -43.43 -20.83 -18.27
N ASP A 144 -44.31 -21.63 -18.88
CA ASP A 144 -43.93 -22.92 -19.46
C ASP A 144 -43.01 -22.78 -20.68
N ASN A 145 -43.09 -21.64 -21.36
CA ASN A 145 -42.25 -21.29 -22.50
C ASN A 145 -41.54 -19.96 -22.24
N LEU A 146 -40.23 -20.02 -22.06
CA LEU A 146 -39.40 -18.84 -21.78
C LEU A 146 -39.37 -17.84 -22.95
N ASP A 147 -39.58 -18.28 -24.19
CA ASP A 147 -39.64 -17.37 -25.34
C ASP A 147 -40.87 -16.45 -25.28
N ASP A 148 -41.98 -16.90 -24.69
CA ASP A 148 -43.17 -16.05 -24.53
C ASP A 148 -42.88 -14.89 -23.55
N PHE A 149 -42.13 -15.16 -22.47
CA PHE A 149 -41.66 -14.10 -21.58
C PHE A 149 -40.61 -13.21 -22.25
N GLY A 150 -39.75 -13.79 -23.08
CA GLY A 150 -38.83 -13.04 -23.92
C GLY A 150 -39.52 -12.03 -24.82
N ASP A 151 -40.60 -12.44 -25.48
CA ASP A 151 -41.40 -11.57 -26.35
C ASP A 151 -42.11 -10.46 -25.55
N PHE A 152 -42.60 -10.77 -24.35
CA PHE A 152 -43.14 -9.75 -23.43
C PHE A 152 -42.08 -8.73 -23.00
N VAL A 153 -40.88 -9.20 -22.63
CA VAL A 153 -39.75 -8.32 -22.29
C VAL A 153 -39.39 -7.43 -23.48
N GLU A 154 -39.33 -7.99 -24.69
CA GLU A 154 -39.10 -7.24 -25.94
C GLU A 154 -40.16 -6.14 -26.13
N ALA A 155 -41.44 -6.46 -25.91
CA ALA A 155 -42.55 -5.52 -26.03
C ALA A 155 -42.47 -4.37 -25.01
N VAL A 156 -42.20 -4.66 -23.74
CA VAL A 156 -42.10 -3.62 -22.69
C VAL A 156 -40.87 -2.73 -22.92
N VAL A 157 -39.71 -3.33 -23.20
CA VAL A 157 -38.45 -2.60 -23.43
C VAL A 157 -38.54 -1.73 -24.68
N GLY A 158 -39.09 -2.27 -25.78
CA GLY A 158 -39.29 -1.52 -27.02
C GLY A 158 -40.30 -0.38 -26.86
N ARG A 159 -41.39 -0.58 -26.11
CA ARG A 159 -42.42 0.45 -25.88
C ARG A 159 -41.88 1.65 -25.10
N TYR A 160 -41.02 1.41 -24.10
CA TYR A 160 -40.52 2.45 -23.19
C TYR A 160 -39.07 2.86 -23.47
N ALA A 161 -38.52 2.53 -24.65
CA ALA A 161 -37.20 2.97 -25.08
C ALA A 161 -37.07 4.51 -25.01
N GLY A 162 -36.01 4.97 -24.35
CA GLY A 162 -35.76 6.40 -24.10
C GLY A 162 -36.53 7.01 -22.91
N LYS A 163 -37.41 6.25 -22.24
CA LYS A 163 -38.15 6.68 -21.03
C LYS A 163 -37.86 5.83 -19.80
N VAL A 164 -37.69 4.52 -19.99
CA VAL A 164 -37.34 3.58 -18.92
C VAL A 164 -36.02 2.92 -19.31
N ARG A 165 -35.01 3.04 -18.44
CA ARG A 165 -33.67 2.50 -18.66
C ARG A 165 -33.46 1.15 -17.97
N TYR A 166 -34.05 0.93 -16.79
CA TYR A 166 -33.75 -0.24 -15.97
C TYR A 166 -34.93 -1.21 -15.90
N PHE A 167 -34.62 -2.50 -16.11
CA PHE A 167 -35.61 -3.57 -16.12
C PHE A 167 -35.14 -4.68 -15.18
N GLN A 168 -35.92 -4.96 -14.14
CA GLN A 168 -35.67 -6.07 -13.22
C GLN A 168 -36.38 -7.32 -13.72
N ILE A 169 -35.64 -8.42 -13.83
CA ILE A 169 -36.19 -9.69 -14.31
C ILE A 169 -36.57 -10.58 -13.13
N TRP A 170 -37.88 -10.67 -12.88
CA TRP A 170 -38.51 -11.43 -11.79
C TRP A 170 -38.30 -10.86 -10.38
N ASN A 171 -38.92 -11.50 -9.38
CA ASN A 171 -38.79 -11.20 -7.94
C ASN A 171 -38.60 -12.50 -7.14
N GLU A 172 -37.63 -12.54 -6.23
CA GLU A 172 -37.41 -13.61 -5.25
C GLU A 172 -37.52 -15.06 -5.77
N PRO A 173 -36.91 -15.43 -6.92
CA PRO A 173 -36.99 -16.78 -7.47
C PRO A 173 -36.37 -17.85 -6.55
N ASN A 174 -35.72 -17.44 -5.46
CA ASN A 174 -35.12 -18.29 -4.45
C ASN A 174 -36.10 -18.69 -3.33
N LEU A 175 -37.36 -18.24 -3.37
CA LEU A 175 -38.43 -18.64 -2.45
C LEU A 175 -39.45 -19.55 -3.14
N TRP A 176 -39.94 -20.53 -2.39
CA TRP A 176 -40.95 -21.49 -2.85
C TRP A 176 -42.23 -20.81 -3.37
N GLY A 177 -42.75 -19.84 -2.60
CA GLY A 177 -43.98 -19.13 -2.95
C GLY A 177 -43.84 -18.32 -4.24
N GLU A 178 -42.68 -17.68 -4.40
CA GLU A 178 -42.33 -16.77 -5.51
C GLU A 178 -41.80 -17.51 -6.76
N TRP A 179 -41.83 -18.85 -6.73
CA TRP A 179 -41.47 -19.73 -7.84
C TRP A 179 -42.55 -20.79 -8.13
N GLY A 180 -43.81 -20.40 -7.98
CA GLY A 180 -44.98 -21.20 -8.35
C GLY A 180 -45.27 -22.35 -7.39
N GLU A 181 -44.91 -22.20 -6.12
CA GLU A 181 -45.01 -23.28 -5.14
C GLU A 181 -44.17 -24.51 -5.53
N ARG A 182 -43.07 -24.27 -6.25
CA ARG A 182 -42.07 -25.27 -6.66
C ARG A 182 -40.75 -25.02 -5.96
N ASP A 183 -39.91 -26.05 -5.90
CA ASP A 183 -38.54 -25.88 -5.40
C ASP A 183 -37.79 -24.86 -6.29
N PRO A 184 -37.14 -23.84 -5.71
CA PRO A 184 -36.37 -22.86 -6.44
C PRO A 184 -35.29 -23.46 -7.34
N ASP A 185 -35.31 -23.09 -8.63
CA ASP A 185 -34.37 -23.59 -9.64
C ASP A 185 -33.54 -22.45 -10.25
N ALA A 186 -32.28 -22.34 -9.80
CA ALA A 186 -31.34 -21.36 -10.32
C ALA A 186 -30.98 -21.59 -11.81
N ALA A 187 -31.04 -22.84 -12.30
CA ALA A 187 -30.76 -23.14 -13.71
C ALA A 187 -31.91 -22.71 -14.62
N GLU A 188 -33.15 -22.94 -14.20
CA GLU A 188 -34.34 -22.45 -14.90
C GLU A 188 -34.36 -20.91 -14.92
N TYR A 189 -34.13 -20.26 -13.77
CA TYR A 189 -34.03 -18.80 -13.69
C TYR A 189 -32.89 -18.24 -14.56
N ALA A 190 -31.71 -18.86 -14.57
CA ALA A 190 -30.60 -18.43 -15.42
C ALA A 190 -30.93 -18.50 -16.92
N GLN A 191 -31.71 -19.50 -17.35
CA GLN A 191 -32.19 -19.59 -18.73
C GLN A 191 -33.20 -18.49 -19.04
N MET A 192 -34.16 -18.23 -18.15
CA MET A 192 -35.13 -17.15 -18.29
C MET A 192 -34.44 -15.78 -18.38
N LEU A 193 -33.46 -15.54 -17.49
CA LEU A 193 -32.65 -14.32 -17.49
C LEU A 193 -31.89 -14.14 -18.80
N ARG A 194 -31.29 -15.20 -19.35
CA ARG A 194 -30.62 -15.15 -20.66
C ARG A 194 -31.56 -14.77 -21.79
N VAL A 195 -32.76 -15.35 -21.82
CA VAL A 195 -33.77 -15.04 -22.84
C VAL A 195 -34.21 -13.58 -22.71
N ALA A 196 -34.58 -13.15 -21.50
CA ALA A 196 -34.97 -11.77 -21.21
C ALA A 196 -33.86 -10.76 -21.58
N TYR A 197 -32.61 -11.02 -21.20
CA TYR A 197 -31.47 -10.17 -21.54
C TYR A 197 -31.29 -10.03 -23.05
N THR A 198 -31.31 -11.14 -23.78
CA THR A 198 -31.13 -11.16 -25.23
C THR A 198 -32.22 -10.35 -25.93
N ARG A 199 -33.47 -10.52 -25.50
CA ARG A 199 -34.65 -9.84 -26.06
C ARG A 199 -34.65 -8.36 -25.73
N ALA A 200 -34.35 -8.01 -24.48
CA ALA A 200 -34.24 -6.62 -24.06
C ALA A 200 -33.15 -5.86 -24.84
N LYS A 201 -31.94 -6.43 -24.96
CA LYS A 201 -30.85 -5.80 -25.71
C LYS A 201 -31.13 -5.70 -27.22
N ALA A 202 -31.90 -6.64 -27.78
CA ALA A 202 -32.35 -6.56 -29.18
C ALA A 202 -33.36 -5.42 -29.40
N ALA A 203 -34.30 -5.22 -28.47
CA ALA A 203 -35.27 -4.12 -28.53
C ALA A 203 -34.62 -2.76 -28.27
N ASN A 204 -33.71 -2.68 -27.28
CA ASN A 204 -33.00 -1.47 -26.92
C ASN A 204 -31.61 -1.81 -26.33
N PRO A 205 -30.50 -1.56 -27.05
CA PRO A 205 -29.15 -1.83 -26.56
C PRO A 205 -28.80 -1.09 -25.24
N GLU A 206 -29.43 0.05 -24.98
CA GLU A 206 -29.24 0.87 -23.78
C GLU A 206 -30.03 0.37 -22.56
N ALA A 207 -30.89 -0.64 -22.72
CA ALA A 207 -31.66 -1.21 -21.61
C ALA A 207 -30.72 -1.89 -20.60
N VAL A 208 -30.82 -1.52 -19.34
CA VAL A 208 -30.01 -2.05 -18.24
C VAL A 208 -30.79 -3.15 -17.53
N ILE A 209 -30.22 -4.35 -17.51
CA ILE A 209 -30.89 -5.52 -16.95
C ILE A 209 -30.44 -5.75 -15.52
N VAL A 210 -31.40 -5.64 -14.60
CA VAL A 210 -31.21 -5.84 -13.17
C VAL A 210 -31.64 -7.26 -12.81
N LEU A 211 -30.79 -7.97 -12.08
CA LEU A 211 -31.09 -9.31 -11.58
C LEU A 211 -32.37 -9.31 -10.71
N ALA A 212 -33.04 -10.44 -10.53
CA ALA A 212 -34.08 -10.57 -9.52
C ALA A 212 -33.53 -10.19 -8.14
N GLY A 213 -34.30 -9.42 -7.38
CA GLY A 213 -34.03 -9.25 -5.95
C GLY A 213 -34.18 -10.61 -5.27
N LEU A 214 -33.10 -11.13 -4.69
CA LEU A 214 -33.15 -12.41 -3.97
C LEU A 214 -33.42 -12.18 -2.47
N ALA A 215 -34.39 -12.93 -1.94
CA ALA A 215 -34.82 -12.84 -0.55
C ALA A 215 -33.73 -13.32 0.42
N PRO A 216 -33.39 -12.57 1.48
CA PRO A 216 -32.39 -13.00 2.44
C PRO A 216 -32.93 -14.15 3.30
N THR A 217 -32.40 -15.35 3.11
CA THR A 217 -32.72 -16.53 3.94
C THR A 217 -31.46 -17.35 4.24
N THR A 218 -31.51 -18.14 5.30
CA THR A 218 -30.45 -19.09 5.67
C THR A 218 -30.76 -20.53 5.24
N GLU A 219 -31.93 -20.74 4.64
CA GLU A 219 -32.39 -22.05 4.19
C GLU A 219 -31.53 -22.60 3.03
N ARG A 220 -31.43 -23.93 2.94
CA ARG A 220 -30.61 -24.60 1.92
C ARG A 220 -31.41 -25.61 1.09
N GLY A 221 -32.73 -25.45 1.07
CA GLY A 221 -33.68 -26.26 0.31
C GLY A 221 -34.48 -27.26 1.15
N PRO A 222 -35.45 -27.96 0.51
CA PRO A 222 -35.80 -27.80 -0.89
C PRO A 222 -36.67 -26.57 -1.16
N ARG A 223 -37.53 -26.17 -0.21
CA ARG A 223 -38.50 -25.08 -0.40
C ARG A 223 -37.86 -23.71 -0.65
N ASN A 224 -36.91 -23.29 0.16
CA ASN A 224 -36.24 -21.99 -0.06
C ASN A 224 -34.73 -22.19 -0.16
N LEU A 225 -34.07 -21.34 -0.94
CA LEU A 225 -32.62 -21.30 -1.06
C LEU A 225 -32.08 -19.95 -0.60
N SER A 226 -31.03 -20.00 0.21
CA SER A 226 -30.27 -18.84 0.61
C SER A 226 -29.84 -18.03 -0.61
N ASP A 227 -30.04 -16.71 -0.54
CA ASP A 227 -29.67 -15.73 -1.55
C ASP A 227 -28.22 -15.88 -2.03
N THR A 228 -27.28 -16.11 -1.10
CA THR A 228 -25.86 -16.32 -1.39
C THR A 228 -25.63 -17.62 -2.17
N LEU A 229 -26.29 -18.71 -1.78
CA LEU A 229 -26.20 -20.01 -2.47
C LEU A 229 -26.84 -19.95 -3.86
N PHE A 230 -27.98 -19.27 -4.00
CA PHE A 230 -28.65 -19.09 -5.27
C PHE A 230 -27.79 -18.23 -6.21
N LEU A 231 -27.25 -17.11 -5.74
CA LEU A 231 -26.32 -16.27 -6.50
C LEU A 231 -25.07 -17.04 -6.94
N GLU A 232 -24.43 -17.79 -6.04
CA GLU A 232 -23.26 -18.59 -6.37
C GLU A 232 -23.58 -19.61 -7.47
N ARG A 233 -24.74 -20.26 -7.42
CA ARG A 233 -25.21 -21.15 -8.49
C ARG A 233 -25.38 -20.43 -9.82
N LEU A 234 -25.93 -19.20 -9.82
CA LEU A 234 -26.04 -18.38 -11.03
C LEU A 234 -24.67 -18.09 -11.65
N TYR A 235 -23.66 -17.77 -10.84
CA TYR A 235 -22.29 -17.58 -11.32
C TYR A 235 -21.67 -18.85 -11.89
N VAL A 236 -21.87 -20.00 -11.23
CA VAL A 236 -21.43 -21.31 -11.75
C VAL A 236 -22.06 -21.61 -13.12
N LEU A 237 -23.29 -21.16 -13.34
CA LEU A 237 -24.03 -21.33 -14.58
C LEU A 237 -23.70 -20.28 -15.67
N GLY A 238 -22.83 -19.31 -15.38
CA GLY A 238 -22.44 -18.26 -16.33
C GLY A 238 -23.47 -17.13 -16.47
N ALA A 239 -24.38 -16.97 -15.49
CA ALA A 239 -25.43 -15.95 -15.54
C ALA A 239 -24.89 -14.52 -15.55
N GLN A 240 -23.64 -14.29 -15.12
CA GLN A 240 -22.99 -12.97 -15.16
C GLN A 240 -22.88 -12.38 -16.57
N ALA A 241 -23.05 -13.13 -17.65
CA ALA A 241 -23.12 -12.54 -18.98
C ALA A 241 -24.50 -11.90 -19.30
N HIS A 242 -25.50 -12.09 -18.45
CA HIS A 242 -26.92 -11.81 -18.76
C HIS A 242 -27.60 -10.88 -17.74
N PHE A 243 -26.82 -10.14 -16.94
CA PHE A 243 -27.30 -9.02 -16.16
C PHE A 243 -26.21 -7.96 -16.02
N ASP A 244 -26.64 -6.71 -15.93
CA ASP A 244 -25.78 -5.52 -15.83
C ASP A 244 -25.63 -5.05 -14.38
N VAL A 245 -26.64 -5.30 -13.53
CA VAL A 245 -26.66 -4.94 -12.10
C VAL A 245 -27.16 -6.11 -11.26
N ALA A 246 -26.44 -6.43 -10.18
CA ALA A 246 -26.90 -7.41 -9.20
C ALA A 246 -27.94 -6.79 -8.25
N ALA A 247 -28.93 -7.56 -7.82
CA ALA A 247 -30.00 -7.08 -6.95
C ALA A 247 -30.07 -7.88 -5.65
N SER A 248 -29.69 -7.25 -4.55
CA SER A 248 -29.88 -7.83 -3.22
C SER A 248 -31.13 -7.24 -2.56
N MET A 249 -31.73 -8.01 -1.66
CA MET A 249 -32.69 -7.47 -0.70
C MET A 249 -32.01 -7.32 0.65
N SER A 250 -31.70 -6.08 1.01
CA SER A 250 -30.80 -5.70 2.09
C SER A 250 -31.59 -5.24 3.32
N TYR A 251 -32.46 -6.10 3.84
CA TYR A 251 -33.23 -5.79 5.05
C TYR A 251 -32.33 -5.77 6.30
N GLY A 252 -32.59 -4.83 7.22
CA GLY A 252 -31.96 -4.84 8.54
C GLY A 252 -32.60 -5.84 9.52
N LEU A 253 -33.87 -6.19 9.26
CA LEU A 253 -34.68 -7.13 10.03
C LEU A 253 -34.64 -6.84 11.54
N PHE A 254 -33.97 -7.69 12.32
CA PHE A 254 -33.92 -7.64 13.78
C PHE A 254 -32.76 -6.80 14.34
N THR A 255 -31.95 -6.18 13.48
CA THR A 255 -30.69 -5.52 13.87
C THR A 255 -30.55 -4.15 13.23
N GLY A 256 -29.84 -3.24 13.87
CA GLY A 256 -29.59 -1.90 13.32
C GLY A 256 -28.58 -1.89 12.17
N PRO A 257 -28.49 -0.76 11.45
CA PRO A 257 -27.66 -0.59 10.26
C PRO A 257 -26.17 -0.74 10.52
N HIS A 258 -25.69 -0.52 11.75
CA HIS A 258 -24.28 -0.66 12.14
C HIS A 258 -23.88 -2.07 12.62
N ASP A 259 -24.71 -3.10 12.43
CA ASP A 259 -24.29 -4.48 12.73
C ASP A 259 -23.05 -4.86 11.90
N VAL A 260 -22.05 -5.43 12.54
CA VAL A 260 -20.78 -5.84 11.93
C VAL A 260 -20.71 -7.35 11.67
N ARG A 261 -21.74 -8.10 12.06
CA ARG A 261 -21.79 -9.55 11.89
C ARG A 261 -22.10 -9.89 10.44
N ILE A 262 -21.11 -10.41 9.73
CA ILE A 262 -21.24 -10.87 8.34
C ILE A 262 -21.04 -12.39 8.31
N GLY A 263 -22.02 -13.13 7.81
CA GLY A 263 -21.88 -14.58 7.61
C GLY A 263 -23.20 -15.25 7.24
N GLU A 264 -23.09 -16.47 6.69
CA GLU A 264 -24.22 -17.21 6.11
C GLU A 264 -25.41 -17.39 7.03
N ARG A 265 -25.18 -17.46 8.35
CA ARG A 265 -26.23 -17.67 9.35
C ARG A 265 -27.02 -16.41 9.72
N TRP A 266 -26.64 -15.24 9.22
CA TRP A 266 -27.27 -13.96 9.57
C TRP A 266 -28.01 -13.39 8.37
N THR A 267 -29.25 -12.96 8.60
CA THR A 267 -30.05 -12.14 7.69
C THR A 267 -30.12 -10.74 8.29
N ASN A 268 -29.19 -9.88 7.88
CA ASN A 268 -29.05 -8.50 8.35
C ASN A 268 -28.51 -7.63 7.22
N PHE A 269 -28.56 -6.30 7.38
CA PHE A 269 -28.11 -5.33 6.36
C PHE A 269 -26.72 -5.60 5.77
N PRO A 270 -25.66 -5.87 6.57
CA PRO A 270 -24.31 -6.12 6.02
C PRO A 270 -24.17 -7.47 5.31
N ARG A 271 -25.22 -8.31 5.23
CA ARG A 271 -25.20 -9.56 4.45
C ARG A 271 -24.88 -9.31 2.97
N ALA A 272 -25.22 -8.15 2.43
CA ALA A 272 -24.85 -7.74 1.06
C ALA A 272 -23.32 -7.76 0.82
N VAL A 273 -22.49 -7.72 1.86
CA VAL A 273 -21.04 -7.92 1.72
C VAL A 273 -20.72 -9.33 1.21
N LEU A 274 -21.48 -10.36 1.59
CA LEU A 274 -21.30 -11.73 1.07
C LEU A 274 -21.57 -11.80 -0.43
N TRP A 275 -22.58 -11.07 -0.91
CA TRP A 275 -22.82 -10.91 -2.34
C TRP A 275 -21.59 -10.36 -3.04
N ARG A 276 -21.06 -9.24 -2.55
CA ARG A 276 -19.87 -8.64 -3.13
C ARG A 276 -18.68 -9.59 -3.11
N GLU A 277 -18.48 -10.35 -2.04
CA GLU A 277 -17.42 -11.37 -1.94
C GLU A 277 -17.58 -12.48 -2.99
N ILE A 278 -18.81 -12.96 -3.22
CA ILE A 278 -19.10 -13.94 -4.28
C ILE A 278 -18.78 -13.34 -5.65
N MET A 279 -19.30 -12.15 -5.97
CA MET A 279 -19.04 -11.49 -7.25
C MET A 279 -17.54 -11.33 -7.51
N VAL A 280 -16.77 -10.87 -6.51
CA VAL A 280 -15.32 -10.73 -6.60
C VAL A 280 -14.62 -12.09 -6.78
N ALA A 281 -15.08 -13.14 -6.11
CA ALA A 281 -14.51 -14.49 -6.25
C ALA A 281 -14.69 -15.06 -7.67
N TYR A 282 -15.76 -14.68 -8.37
CA TYR A 282 -16.01 -15.04 -9.77
C TYR A 282 -15.49 -14.00 -10.79
N GLY A 283 -14.77 -12.97 -10.33
CA GLY A 283 -14.16 -11.95 -11.20
C GLY A 283 -15.10 -10.85 -11.68
N ASP A 284 -16.34 -10.76 -11.17
CA ASP A 284 -17.32 -9.72 -11.51
C ASP A 284 -17.17 -8.51 -10.58
N THR A 285 -16.01 -7.82 -10.67
CA THR A 285 -15.69 -6.67 -9.81
C THR A 285 -16.29 -5.35 -10.30
N ALA A 286 -16.61 -5.26 -11.60
CA ALA A 286 -17.03 -4.01 -12.24
C ALA A 286 -18.53 -3.70 -12.05
N LYS A 287 -19.37 -4.69 -11.76
CA LYS A 287 -20.81 -4.46 -11.62
C LYS A 287 -21.22 -4.01 -10.22
N PRO A 288 -22.18 -3.08 -10.13
CA PRO A 288 -22.75 -2.68 -8.86
C PRO A 288 -23.77 -3.70 -8.35
N ILE A 289 -24.11 -3.55 -7.06
CA ILE A 289 -25.24 -4.20 -6.40
C ILE A 289 -26.25 -3.11 -6.05
N TRP A 290 -27.52 -3.30 -6.36
CA TRP A 290 -28.60 -2.45 -5.89
C TRP A 290 -29.36 -3.16 -4.78
N ALA A 291 -29.66 -2.44 -3.69
CA ALA A 291 -30.55 -2.94 -2.66
C ALA A 291 -31.99 -2.71 -3.12
N THR A 292 -32.56 -3.67 -3.83
CA THR A 292 -33.91 -3.57 -4.43
C THR A 292 -35.05 -3.56 -3.42
N GLU A 293 -34.77 -4.03 -2.20
CA GLU A 293 -35.62 -3.83 -1.02
C GLU A 293 -34.72 -3.57 0.19
N TYR A 294 -35.09 -2.59 0.99
CA TYR A 294 -34.33 -2.08 2.14
C TYR A 294 -35.26 -1.45 3.16
N GLY A 295 -34.95 -1.61 4.44
CA GLY A 295 -35.64 -0.91 5.51
C GLY A 295 -35.88 -1.75 6.75
N TRP A 296 -36.62 -1.15 7.68
CA TRP A 296 -37.09 -1.72 8.94
C TRP A 296 -38.59 -1.52 9.05
N MET A 297 -39.26 -2.40 9.79
CA MET A 297 -40.69 -2.32 10.03
C MET A 297 -40.99 -1.69 11.40
N ALA A 298 -42.04 -0.88 11.47
CA ALA A 298 -42.57 -0.34 12.73
C ALA A 298 -44.09 -0.52 12.79
N LEU A 299 -44.53 -1.52 13.55
CA LEU A 299 -45.95 -1.79 13.78
C LEU A 299 -46.57 -0.69 14.65
N PRO A 300 -47.88 -0.41 14.50
CA PRO A 300 -48.56 0.56 15.32
C PRO A 300 -48.71 0.07 16.76
N ASP A 301 -48.78 1.02 17.70
CA ASP A 301 -49.05 0.71 19.10
C ASP A 301 -50.33 -0.11 19.25
N GLY A 302 -50.23 -1.24 19.96
CA GLY A 302 -51.36 -2.12 20.21
C GLY A 302 -51.76 -3.03 19.04
N TRP A 303 -50.89 -3.23 18.04
CA TRP A 303 -51.07 -4.18 16.93
C TRP A 303 -51.64 -5.54 17.39
N GLN A 304 -52.73 -5.98 16.76
CA GLN A 304 -53.42 -7.25 17.03
C GLN A 304 -53.34 -8.27 15.88
N GLY A 305 -52.69 -7.90 14.76
CA GLY A 305 -52.55 -8.75 13.58
C GLY A 305 -51.44 -9.81 13.74
N LYS A 306 -50.99 -10.37 12.61
CA LYS A 306 -49.92 -11.37 12.62
C LYS A 306 -48.59 -10.75 13.10
N PRO A 307 -47.73 -11.50 13.82
CA PRO A 307 -46.42 -11.01 14.20
C PRO A 307 -45.57 -10.73 12.96
N GLY A 308 -44.83 -9.62 12.99
CA GLY A 308 -43.89 -9.25 11.93
C GLY A 308 -42.70 -10.19 11.85
N ILE A 309 -42.56 -10.93 10.75
CA ILE A 309 -41.39 -11.79 10.52
C ILE A 309 -40.12 -10.99 10.17
N TRP A 310 -40.27 -9.68 9.90
CA TRP A 310 -39.18 -8.77 9.57
C TRP A 310 -38.65 -7.95 10.77
N GLY A 311 -39.04 -8.33 11.99
CA GLY A 311 -38.78 -7.54 13.19
C GLY A 311 -39.81 -6.45 13.40
N ASP A 312 -39.86 -5.87 14.60
CA ASP A 312 -40.75 -4.77 14.95
C ASP A 312 -39.98 -3.79 15.82
N HIS A 313 -39.94 -2.52 15.40
CA HIS A 313 -39.15 -1.48 16.03
C HIS A 313 -40.01 -0.23 16.27
N PRO A 314 -39.70 0.57 17.30
CA PRO A 314 -40.32 1.89 17.47
C PRO A 314 -40.17 2.72 16.19
N VAL A 315 -41.18 3.54 15.88
CA VAL A 315 -41.22 4.32 14.63
C VAL A 315 -40.04 5.29 14.51
N GLU A 316 -39.54 5.82 15.63
CA GLU A 316 -38.36 6.68 15.69
C GLU A 316 -37.09 5.92 15.27
N ARG A 317 -36.98 4.66 15.69
CA ARG A 317 -35.86 3.80 15.32
C ARG A 317 -35.94 3.38 13.85
N GLN A 318 -37.14 3.14 13.33
CA GLN A 318 -37.34 2.90 11.90
C GLN A 318 -36.83 4.09 11.08
N SER A 319 -37.18 5.33 11.46
CA SER A 319 -36.75 6.52 10.73
C SER A 319 -35.24 6.72 10.79
N GLU A 320 -34.64 6.67 11.99
CA GLU A 320 -33.19 6.82 12.20
C GLU A 320 -32.40 5.78 11.40
N TRP A 321 -32.76 4.50 11.55
CA TRP A 321 -32.03 3.41 10.90
C TRP A 321 -32.14 3.42 9.38
N THR A 322 -33.27 3.90 8.84
CA THR A 322 -33.45 4.05 7.39
C THR A 322 -32.44 5.01 6.80
N VAL A 323 -32.10 6.11 7.48
CA VAL A 323 -31.09 7.07 7.02
C VAL A 323 -29.67 6.57 7.32
N GLU A 324 -29.39 6.11 8.55
CA GLU A 324 -28.06 5.62 8.96
C GLU A 324 -27.54 4.47 8.05
N GLY A 325 -28.43 3.59 7.57
CA GLY A 325 -28.02 2.53 6.65
C GLY A 325 -27.66 3.04 5.25
N ILE A 326 -28.33 4.09 4.76
CA ILE A 326 -27.99 4.76 3.49
C ILE A 326 -26.63 5.46 3.62
N GLU A 327 -26.40 6.17 4.72
CA GLU A 327 -25.10 6.78 5.05
C GLU A 327 -23.99 5.74 5.10
N ARG A 328 -24.21 4.63 5.83
CA ARG A 328 -23.22 3.55 5.92
C ARG A 328 -22.86 2.97 4.55
N ALA A 329 -23.86 2.70 3.70
CA ALA A 329 -23.60 2.17 2.36
C ALA A 329 -22.79 3.18 1.52
N ARG A 330 -23.15 4.47 1.57
CA ARG A 330 -22.41 5.56 0.91
C ARG A 330 -20.94 5.65 1.38
N GLU A 331 -20.69 5.51 2.68
CA GLU A 331 -19.35 5.58 3.27
C GLU A 331 -18.48 4.37 2.94
N GLN A 332 -19.06 3.16 2.98
CA GLN A 332 -18.30 1.91 3.05
C GLN A 332 -18.36 1.07 1.78
N TRP A 333 -19.46 1.19 1.02
CA TRP A 333 -19.83 0.28 -0.07
C TRP A 333 -20.01 1.04 -1.38
N PRO A 334 -18.93 1.51 -2.03
CA PRO A 334 -18.98 2.14 -3.37
C PRO A 334 -19.70 1.30 -4.43
N TRP A 335 -19.78 -0.02 -4.21
CA TRP A 335 -20.45 -0.97 -5.06
C TRP A 335 -21.96 -1.06 -4.82
N MET A 336 -22.50 -0.45 -3.75
CA MET A 336 -23.94 -0.34 -3.48
C MET A 336 -24.42 1.09 -3.77
N SER A 337 -24.74 1.36 -5.03
CA SER A 337 -25.04 2.73 -5.48
C SER A 337 -26.48 3.17 -5.27
N THR A 338 -27.43 2.25 -5.30
CA THR A 338 -28.87 2.56 -5.26
C THR A 338 -29.58 1.67 -4.26
N ILE A 339 -30.37 2.29 -3.37
CA ILE A 339 -31.11 1.63 -2.29
C ILE A 339 -32.59 1.97 -2.41
N PHE A 340 -33.44 0.96 -2.53
CA PHE A 340 -34.89 1.08 -2.65
C PHE A 340 -35.57 0.77 -1.32
N ILE A 341 -36.11 1.79 -0.69
CA ILE A 341 -36.89 1.64 0.55
C ILE A 341 -38.13 0.82 0.24
N TRP A 342 -38.33 -0.27 0.97
CA TRP A 342 -39.60 -0.98 1.07
C TRP A 342 -40.40 -0.26 2.16
N ALA A 343 -41.47 0.49 1.88
CA ALA A 343 -41.99 0.91 0.56
C ALA A 343 -42.61 2.33 0.62
N SER A 344 -43.11 2.89 -0.49
CA SER A 344 -43.72 4.23 -0.51
C SER A 344 -45.03 4.29 0.29
N ARG A 345 -46.06 3.59 -0.21
CA ARG A 345 -47.45 3.61 0.26
C ARG A 345 -48.20 2.39 -0.29
N TRP A 346 -49.18 1.89 0.46
CA TRP A 346 -50.16 0.91 -0.04
C TRP A 346 -51.49 1.61 -0.39
N PRO A 347 -51.92 1.63 -1.66
CA PRO A 347 -53.21 2.23 -2.05
C PRO A 347 -54.44 1.50 -1.48
N SER A 348 -54.33 0.19 -1.27
CA SER A 348 -55.39 -0.67 -0.73
C SER A 348 -54.82 -1.67 0.28
N GLU A 349 -55.55 -1.91 1.37
CA GLU A 349 -55.22 -2.88 2.42
C GLU A 349 -56.38 -3.88 2.54
N THR A 350 -56.25 -5.02 1.87
CA THR A 350 -57.28 -6.07 1.86
C THR A 350 -57.18 -7.03 3.05
N HIS A 351 -56.05 -7.01 3.75
CA HIS A 351 -55.75 -7.90 4.89
C HIS A 351 -55.29 -7.08 6.10
N PRO A 352 -56.20 -6.69 7.01
CA PRO A 352 -55.86 -5.84 8.15
C PRO A 352 -54.89 -6.49 9.17
N ASP A 353 -54.74 -7.82 9.11
CA ASP A 353 -53.81 -8.57 9.97
C ASP A 353 -52.40 -8.72 9.35
N ASP A 354 -52.16 -8.19 8.15
CA ASP A 354 -50.86 -8.27 7.46
C ASP A 354 -49.89 -7.20 7.98
N PRO A 355 -48.72 -7.58 8.52
CA PRO A 355 -47.73 -6.61 9.00
C PRO A 355 -46.96 -5.90 7.87
N THR A 356 -46.97 -6.42 6.64
CA THR A 356 -46.13 -5.93 5.52
C THR A 356 -46.26 -4.42 5.23
N PRO A 357 -47.46 -3.80 5.25
CA PRO A 357 -47.58 -2.37 4.96
C PRO A 357 -46.84 -1.45 5.93
N TRP A 358 -46.42 -1.92 7.11
CA TRP A 358 -45.83 -1.08 8.16
C TRP A 358 -44.35 -0.71 7.95
N PHE A 359 -43.82 -1.11 6.81
CA PHE A 359 -42.61 -0.60 6.18
C PHE A 359 -42.79 0.77 5.50
N ARG A 360 -44.04 1.16 5.21
CA ARG A 360 -44.36 2.32 4.37
C ARG A 360 -43.79 3.65 4.88
N LEU A 361 -43.46 4.53 3.94
CA LEU A 361 -43.09 5.93 4.17
C LEU A 361 -44.31 6.84 4.36
N MET A 362 -45.46 6.46 3.81
CA MET A 362 -46.72 7.20 3.93
C MET A 362 -47.89 6.26 4.23
N ASP A 363 -48.83 6.73 5.03
CA ASP A 363 -50.12 6.07 5.20
C ASP A 363 -50.97 6.18 3.92
N ARG A 364 -52.03 5.36 3.84
CA ARG A 364 -52.91 5.29 2.66
C ARG A 364 -53.45 6.66 2.22
N ASP A 365 -53.72 7.55 3.18
CA ASP A 365 -54.25 8.90 2.99
C ASP A 365 -53.17 9.98 2.73
N PHE A 366 -51.95 9.55 2.43
CA PHE A 366 -50.76 10.38 2.21
C PHE A 366 -50.23 11.08 3.46
N THR A 367 -50.63 10.65 4.66
CA THR A 367 -50.00 11.15 5.89
C THR A 367 -48.53 10.68 5.92
N PRO A 368 -47.55 11.60 5.98
CA PRO A 368 -46.13 11.23 6.02
C PRO A 368 -45.80 10.56 7.36
N ARG A 369 -45.08 9.44 7.32
CA ARG A 369 -44.50 8.82 8.52
C ARG A 369 -43.12 9.41 8.82
N PRO A 370 -42.60 9.28 10.06
CA PRO A 370 -41.31 9.86 10.45
C PRO A 370 -40.16 9.54 9.49
N ALA A 371 -40.10 8.32 8.94
CA ALA A 371 -39.06 7.94 7.99
C ALA A 371 -39.03 8.79 6.70
N LEU A 372 -40.19 9.25 6.20
CA LEU A 372 -40.22 10.14 5.03
C LEU A 372 -39.74 11.54 5.38
N LEU A 373 -40.08 12.03 6.58
CA LEU A 373 -39.68 13.36 7.05
C LEU A 373 -38.16 13.41 7.30
N GLU A 374 -37.62 12.39 7.96
CA GLU A 374 -36.18 12.23 8.20
C GLU A 374 -35.42 12.16 6.87
N LEU A 375 -35.94 11.42 5.88
CA LEU A 375 -35.34 11.33 4.55
C LEU A 375 -35.35 12.68 3.82
N ALA A 376 -36.44 13.46 3.95
CA ALA A 376 -36.53 14.80 3.38
C ALA A 376 -35.54 15.78 4.04
N GLU A 377 -35.33 15.67 5.35
CA GLU A 377 -34.31 16.45 6.06
C GLU A 377 -32.90 16.05 5.64
N PHE A 378 -32.61 14.75 5.59
CA PHE A 378 -31.32 14.20 5.14
C PHE A 378 -30.94 14.61 3.70
N THR A 379 -31.94 14.79 2.82
CA THR A 379 -31.72 15.11 1.40
C THR A 379 -31.88 16.59 1.07
N VAL A 380 -32.16 17.45 2.07
CA VAL A 380 -32.47 18.88 1.85
C VAL A 380 -31.35 19.64 1.14
N GLU A 381 -30.09 19.29 1.41
CA GLU A 381 -28.93 19.93 0.79
C GLU A 381 -28.54 19.31 -0.57
N GLY A 382 -29.32 18.34 -1.05
CA GLY A 382 -29.12 17.64 -2.30
C GLY A 382 -28.20 16.42 -2.21
N PRO A 383 -27.93 15.77 -3.36
CA PRO A 383 -27.14 14.55 -3.41
C PRO A 383 -25.69 14.74 -2.97
N VAL A 384 -25.12 13.71 -2.33
CA VAL A 384 -23.74 13.68 -1.85
C VAL A 384 -23.06 12.41 -2.34
N ALA A 385 -21.89 12.55 -2.95
CA ALA A 385 -21.05 11.45 -3.37
C ALA A 385 -20.25 10.85 -2.20
N GLY A 386 -20.37 9.55 -1.97
CA GLY A 386 -19.59 8.82 -0.95
C GLY A 386 -18.21 8.39 -1.43
N ALA A 387 -17.60 7.43 -0.74
CA ALA A 387 -16.38 6.79 -1.22
C ALA A 387 -16.65 6.08 -2.56
N GLY A 388 -15.80 6.25 -3.57
CA GLY A 388 -16.01 5.68 -4.91
C GLY A 388 -15.39 6.49 -6.05
N ILE A 389 -15.65 6.05 -7.29
CA ILE A 389 -15.35 6.81 -8.52
C ILE A 389 -16.68 7.27 -9.11
N HIS A 390 -16.87 8.57 -9.20
CA HIS A 390 -18.12 9.19 -9.61
C HIS A 390 -17.97 9.81 -10.98
N GLN A 391 -18.74 9.35 -11.95
CA GLN A 391 -18.80 9.89 -13.31
C GLN A 391 -19.57 11.21 -13.35
N ASP A 392 -19.42 11.94 -14.45
CA ASP A 392 -20.11 13.19 -14.74
C ASP A 392 -21.65 13.14 -14.67
N THR A 393 -22.24 11.94 -14.69
CA THR A 393 -23.68 11.70 -14.55
C THR A 393 -24.17 11.54 -13.12
N ASN A 394 -23.27 11.44 -12.14
CA ASN A 394 -23.69 11.36 -10.73
C ASN A 394 -24.45 12.64 -10.33
N PRO A 395 -25.61 12.53 -9.64
CA PRO A 395 -26.46 13.68 -9.35
C PRO A 395 -25.86 14.68 -8.34
N ALA A 396 -24.73 14.36 -7.70
CA ALA A 396 -23.98 15.27 -6.86
C ALA A 396 -23.14 16.30 -7.65
N TYR A 397 -23.03 16.15 -8.97
CA TYR A 397 -22.39 17.12 -9.85
C TYR A 397 -23.30 18.31 -10.18
N SER A 398 -22.72 19.49 -10.30
CA SER A 398 -23.33 20.62 -11.01
C SER A 398 -22.32 21.32 -11.90
N PHE A 399 -22.80 21.86 -13.02
CA PHE A 399 -21.97 22.48 -14.06
C PHE A 399 -22.48 23.90 -14.36
N GLU A 400 -21.56 24.86 -14.39
CA GLU A 400 -21.80 26.24 -14.80
C GLU A 400 -20.93 26.58 -16.03
N GLY A 401 -21.53 27.07 -17.11
CA GLY A 401 -20.84 27.24 -18.41
C GLY A 401 -20.83 25.95 -19.25
N PRO A 402 -20.22 25.96 -20.45
CA PRO A 402 -20.27 24.81 -21.34
C PRO A 402 -19.32 23.71 -20.87
N TRP A 403 -19.89 22.54 -20.65
CA TRP A 403 -19.17 21.27 -20.43
C TRP A 403 -19.79 20.20 -21.34
N PRO A 404 -19.60 20.29 -22.67
CA PRO A 404 -20.08 19.26 -23.60
C PRO A 404 -19.62 17.88 -23.14
N ARG A 405 -20.53 16.92 -23.25
CA ARG A 405 -20.27 15.51 -22.95
C ARG A 405 -20.00 14.79 -24.27
N GLU A 406 -18.89 14.08 -24.35
CA GLU A 406 -18.38 13.51 -25.59
C GLU A 406 -17.94 12.05 -25.38
N PRO A 407 -18.21 11.16 -26.36
CA PRO A 407 -17.73 9.78 -26.31
C PRO A 407 -16.23 9.73 -26.58
N SER A 408 -15.51 8.89 -25.83
CA SER A 408 -14.07 8.71 -25.96
C SER A 408 -13.64 7.34 -25.46
N GLU A 409 -12.85 6.61 -26.26
CA GLU A 409 -12.25 5.33 -25.84
C GLU A 409 -11.20 5.50 -24.73
N LEU A 410 -10.76 6.74 -24.49
CA LEU A 410 -9.80 7.08 -23.45
C LEU A 410 -10.47 7.38 -22.10
N ALA A 411 -11.79 7.51 -22.08
CA ALA A 411 -12.57 7.77 -20.87
C ALA A 411 -12.90 6.45 -20.14
N SER A 412 -12.97 6.53 -18.81
CA SER A 412 -13.08 5.35 -17.94
C SER A 412 -14.34 4.51 -18.16
N LEU A 413 -15.45 5.15 -18.54
CA LEU A 413 -16.71 4.51 -18.94
C LEU A 413 -17.20 4.99 -20.30
N GLY A 414 -16.27 5.36 -21.19
CA GLY A 414 -16.55 5.69 -22.59
C GLY A 414 -17.08 7.11 -22.85
N LEU A 415 -17.33 7.91 -21.81
CA LEU A 415 -17.81 9.28 -21.90
C LEU A 415 -17.05 10.17 -20.92
N TRP A 416 -16.77 11.41 -21.31
CA TRP A 416 -16.22 12.45 -20.44
C TRP A 416 -16.83 13.81 -20.78
N ARG A 417 -16.54 14.83 -19.98
CA ARG A 417 -16.85 16.23 -20.31
C ARG A 417 -15.60 17.03 -20.60
N THR A 418 -15.68 17.95 -21.54
CA THR A 418 -14.56 18.82 -21.92
C THR A 418 -14.96 20.28 -21.84
N THR A 419 -14.02 21.18 -21.57
CA THR A 419 -14.24 22.62 -21.74
C THR A 419 -12.93 23.37 -21.94
N GLY A 420 -12.89 24.31 -22.88
CA GLY A 420 -11.83 25.30 -23.01
C GLY A 420 -12.26 26.70 -22.57
N GLN A 421 -13.50 26.87 -22.10
CA GLN A 421 -14.03 28.19 -21.76
C GLN A 421 -13.53 28.65 -20.39
N ALA A 422 -12.84 29.79 -20.37
CA ALA A 422 -12.44 30.44 -19.12
C ALA A 422 -13.66 30.70 -18.21
N GLY A 423 -13.56 30.28 -16.96
CA GLY A 423 -14.61 30.43 -15.95
C GLY A 423 -15.70 29.36 -15.99
N ALA A 424 -15.69 28.42 -16.94
CA ALA A 424 -16.54 27.24 -16.86
C ALA A 424 -16.17 26.42 -15.62
N ARG A 425 -17.17 26.09 -14.82
CA ARG A 425 -17.00 25.51 -13.48
C ARG A 425 -17.77 24.21 -13.38
N MET A 426 -17.19 23.25 -12.70
CA MET A 426 -17.89 22.08 -12.19
C MET A 426 -17.74 22.05 -10.67
N THR A 427 -18.78 21.57 -9.99
CA THR A 427 -18.73 21.28 -8.56
C THR A 427 -19.22 19.88 -8.26
N LEU A 428 -18.69 19.26 -7.22
CA LEU A 428 -19.15 17.97 -6.68
C LEU A 428 -19.29 18.08 -5.16
N ARG A 429 -20.48 17.76 -4.65
CA ARG A 429 -20.70 17.55 -3.21
C ARG A 429 -20.28 16.15 -2.83
N PHE A 430 -19.38 15.99 -1.87
CA PHE A 430 -18.87 14.67 -1.48
C PHE A 430 -18.62 14.56 0.01
N GLU A 431 -18.56 13.33 0.50
CA GLU A 431 -18.19 12.98 1.87
C GLU A 431 -17.04 11.97 1.84
N GLY A 432 -15.89 12.39 2.38
CA GLY A 432 -14.69 11.56 2.44
C GLY A 432 -13.45 12.37 2.84
N ASP A 433 -12.44 11.66 3.33
CA ASP A 433 -11.18 12.26 3.81
C ASP A 433 -10.26 12.76 2.68
N SER A 434 -10.38 12.17 1.48
CA SER A 434 -9.51 12.49 0.35
C SER A 434 -10.27 12.52 -0.97
N VAL A 435 -9.77 13.36 -1.89
CA VAL A 435 -10.37 13.56 -3.20
C VAL A 435 -9.30 13.71 -4.28
N ALA A 436 -9.53 13.09 -5.43
CA ALA A 436 -8.67 13.13 -6.61
C ALA A 436 -9.48 13.28 -7.90
N LEU A 437 -8.89 13.92 -8.90
CA LEU A 437 -9.47 14.04 -10.24
C LEU A 437 -8.97 12.89 -11.13
N LEU A 438 -9.89 12.17 -11.77
CA LEU A 438 -9.59 11.30 -12.90
C LEU A 438 -9.82 12.11 -14.19
N THR A 439 -8.79 12.25 -15.00
CA THR A 439 -8.80 13.14 -16.17
C THR A 439 -7.87 12.64 -17.28
N TYR A 440 -7.90 13.32 -18.42
CA TYR A 440 -6.94 13.16 -19.50
C TYR A 440 -5.91 14.28 -19.43
N ARG A 441 -4.62 13.92 -19.57
CA ARG A 441 -3.54 14.88 -19.76
C ARG A 441 -2.95 14.72 -21.16
N GLY A 442 -2.54 15.83 -21.78
CA GLY A 442 -2.00 15.80 -23.13
C GLY A 442 -1.55 17.17 -23.64
N PRO A 443 -1.05 17.24 -24.90
CA PRO A 443 -0.38 18.44 -25.41
C PRO A 443 -1.26 19.67 -25.55
N GLU A 444 -2.58 19.49 -25.72
CA GLU A 444 -3.56 20.57 -25.91
C GLU A 444 -4.29 20.98 -24.61
N MET A 445 -3.92 20.36 -23.49
CA MET A 445 -4.63 20.51 -22.23
C MET A 445 -4.24 21.79 -21.47
N GLY A 446 -5.22 22.36 -20.77
CA GLY A 446 -5.16 23.65 -20.11
C GLY A 446 -4.91 23.61 -18.61
N LEU A 447 -4.92 24.79 -18.01
CA LEU A 447 -4.89 24.96 -16.56
C LEU A 447 -6.31 24.91 -15.98
N ALA A 448 -6.45 24.28 -14.81
CA ALA A 448 -7.68 24.30 -14.04
C ALA A 448 -7.42 24.73 -12.59
N ARG A 449 -8.26 25.63 -12.07
CA ARG A 449 -8.22 26.03 -10.65
C ARG A 449 -9.05 25.06 -9.83
N VAL A 450 -8.55 24.71 -8.66
CA VAL A 450 -9.19 23.77 -7.73
C VAL A 450 -9.46 24.48 -6.41
N ARG A 451 -10.68 24.34 -5.86
CA ARG A 451 -11.01 24.76 -4.49
C ARG A 451 -11.78 23.63 -3.81
N ILE A 452 -11.65 23.53 -2.49
CA ILE A 452 -12.52 22.69 -1.66
C ILE A 452 -13.12 23.62 -0.61
N ASP A 453 -14.43 23.60 -0.42
CA ASP A 453 -15.18 24.45 0.51
C ASP A 453 -14.83 25.94 0.36
N GLU A 454 -14.78 26.39 -0.90
CA GLU A 454 -14.41 27.76 -1.23
C GLU A 454 -13.00 28.18 -0.75
N ASN A 455 -12.14 27.22 -0.43
CA ASN A 455 -10.84 27.45 0.19
C ASN A 455 -9.70 26.90 -0.70
N ASP A 456 -8.83 27.79 -1.20
CA ASP A 456 -7.63 27.41 -1.99
C ASP A 456 -6.54 26.71 -1.13
N SER A 457 -6.71 26.64 0.19
CA SER A 457 -5.75 26.00 1.08
C SER A 457 -6.02 24.52 1.37
N LEU A 458 -7.28 24.07 1.20
CA LEU A 458 -7.69 22.68 1.41
C LEU A 458 -7.24 21.71 0.31
N PRO A 459 -7.10 22.12 -0.97
CA PRO A 459 -6.38 21.36 -2.00
C PRO A 459 -4.87 21.30 -1.72
N ASP A 460 -4.49 20.69 -0.61
CA ASP A 460 -3.12 20.67 -0.10
C ASP A 460 -2.17 19.81 -0.95
N LEU A 461 -2.69 19.08 -1.95
CA LEU A 461 -1.89 18.29 -2.89
C LEU A 461 -1.72 18.96 -4.25
N VAL A 462 -2.30 20.14 -4.44
CA VAL A 462 -2.24 20.95 -5.67
C VAL A 462 -1.28 22.15 -5.53
N PRO A 463 -0.49 22.49 -6.57
CA PRO A 463 0.35 23.69 -6.56
C PRO A 463 -0.40 24.97 -6.42
N LYS A 464 0.26 25.88 -5.70
CA LYS A 464 -0.21 27.24 -5.53
C LYS A 464 0.55 28.18 -6.43
N ASP A 465 -0.18 28.97 -7.21
CA ASP A 465 0.40 30.03 -8.01
C ASP A 465 0.95 31.17 -7.11
N HIS A 466 1.51 32.21 -7.73
CA HIS A 466 2.03 33.39 -7.03
C HIS A 466 0.97 34.18 -6.23
N ARG A 467 -0.33 33.90 -6.44
CA ARG A 467 -1.46 34.50 -5.72
C ARG A 467 -2.00 33.56 -4.63
N GLY A 468 -1.40 32.38 -4.47
CA GLY A 468 -1.83 31.36 -3.51
C GLY A 468 -3.01 30.50 -3.98
N GLN A 469 -3.40 30.58 -5.25
CA GLN A 469 -4.50 29.82 -5.83
C GLN A 469 -4.05 28.42 -6.20
N ALA A 470 -4.83 27.40 -5.84
CA ALA A 470 -4.53 26.02 -6.20
C ALA A 470 -4.86 25.78 -7.68
N VAL A 471 -3.85 25.52 -8.50
CA VAL A 471 -3.97 25.34 -9.96
C VAL A 471 -3.26 24.06 -10.38
N ILE A 472 -3.95 23.23 -11.15
CA ILE A 472 -3.40 22.03 -11.82
C ILE A 472 -3.10 22.34 -13.28
N ASP A 473 -1.96 21.84 -13.77
CA ASP A 473 -1.62 21.84 -15.20
C ASP A 473 -1.90 20.45 -15.80
N LEU A 474 -2.87 20.39 -16.70
CA LEU A 474 -3.24 19.15 -17.39
C LEU A 474 -2.37 18.87 -18.60
N TYR A 475 -1.40 19.73 -18.93
CA TYR A 475 -0.44 19.47 -19.99
C TYR A 475 0.41 18.21 -19.72
N ALA A 476 0.60 17.42 -20.76
CA ALA A 476 1.61 16.36 -20.85
C ALA A 476 2.14 16.29 -22.29
N SER A 477 3.44 16.02 -22.47
CA SER A 477 4.03 15.93 -23.81
C SER A 477 3.54 14.73 -24.62
N GLU A 478 3.10 13.69 -23.92
CA GLU A 478 2.47 12.49 -24.48
C GLU A 478 1.08 12.33 -23.84
N PRO A 479 0.09 11.78 -24.57
CA PRO A 479 -1.23 11.46 -24.00
C PRO A 479 -1.15 10.55 -22.77
N GLU A 480 -1.73 10.98 -21.66
CA GLU A 480 -1.90 10.20 -20.43
C GLU A 480 -3.40 10.07 -20.11
N PRO A 481 -4.10 9.07 -20.67
CA PRO A 481 -5.49 8.81 -20.33
C PRO A 481 -5.61 8.28 -18.90
N LEU A 482 -6.75 8.55 -18.26
CA LEU A 482 -7.04 8.11 -16.88
C LEU A 482 -5.99 8.57 -15.86
N ALA A 483 -5.37 9.73 -16.11
CA ALA A 483 -4.46 10.36 -15.17
C ALA A 483 -5.22 10.69 -13.88
N ARG A 484 -4.73 10.14 -12.76
CA ARG A 484 -5.27 10.41 -11.42
C ARG A 484 -4.44 11.50 -10.76
N ILE A 485 -5.06 12.66 -10.53
CA ILE A 485 -4.43 13.83 -9.90
C ILE A 485 -4.99 13.97 -8.49
N PRO A 486 -4.23 13.63 -7.43
CA PRO A 486 -4.65 13.87 -6.05
C PRO A 486 -4.84 15.37 -5.81
N LEU A 487 -5.96 15.75 -5.20
CA LEU A 487 -6.29 17.16 -4.95
C LEU A 487 -6.13 17.51 -3.47
N ALA A 488 -6.66 16.66 -2.58
CA ALA A 488 -6.55 16.84 -1.13
C ALA A 488 -6.56 15.51 -0.37
N SER A 489 -6.00 15.51 0.84
CA SER A 489 -6.09 14.38 1.77
C SER A 489 -6.14 14.85 3.23
N GLY A 490 -6.75 14.06 4.13
CA GLY A 490 -6.90 14.44 5.53
C GLY A 490 -7.89 15.57 5.75
N LEU A 491 -8.93 15.64 4.91
CA LEU A 491 -10.03 16.59 5.08
C LEU A 491 -10.75 16.35 6.42
N PRO A 492 -11.27 17.42 7.06
CA PRO A 492 -12.10 17.27 8.25
C PRO A 492 -13.30 16.34 8.01
N ALA A 493 -13.83 15.70 9.04
CA ALA A 493 -15.06 14.94 8.87
C ALA A 493 -16.23 15.88 8.50
N GLY A 494 -16.97 15.53 7.44
CA GLY A 494 -18.15 16.27 6.97
C GLY A 494 -18.33 16.19 5.45
N ILE A 495 -19.36 16.89 4.98
CA ILE A 495 -19.62 17.08 3.56
C ILE A 495 -18.77 18.25 3.04
N HIS A 496 -18.12 18.03 1.91
CA HIS A 496 -17.27 18.99 1.23
C HIS A 496 -17.79 19.30 -0.17
N VAL A 497 -17.38 20.45 -0.71
CA VAL A 497 -17.65 20.85 -2.10
C VAL A 497 -16.33 20.99 -2.83
N LEU A 498 -16.06 20.08 -3.77
CA LEU A 498 -14.98 20.24 -4.74
C LEU A 498 -15.46 21.20 -5.84
N GLU A 499 -14.66 22.22 -6.15
CA GLU A 499 -14.86 23.14 -7.28
C GLU A 499 -13.65 23.05 -8.23
N ILE A 500 -13.89 22.75 -9.51
CA ILE A 500 -12.89 22.83 -10.57
C ILE A 500 -13.35 23.86 -11.60
N THR A 501 -12.52 24.88 -11.83
CA THR A 501 -12.79 25.96 -12.78
C THR A 501 -11.74 26.00 -13.87
N ALA A 502 -12.15 25.91 -15.13
CA ALA A 502 -11.25 26.03 -16.26
C ALA A 502 -10.70 27.46 -16.37
N VAL A 503 -9.39 27.60 -16.51
CA VAL A 503 -8.74 28.91 -16.68
C VAL A 503 -8.88 29.39 -18.13
N GLY A 504 -9.04 28.46 -19.08
CA GLY A 504 -9.21 28.74 -20.52
C GLY A 504 -7.91 29.02 -21.28
N VAL A 505 -6.77 28.86 -20.61
CA VAL A 505 -5.43 28.88 -21.23
C VAL A 505 -4.60 27.73 -20.67
N GLY A 506 -3.67 27.21 -21.46
CA GLY A 506 -2.66 26.26 -21.01
C GLY A 506 -1.37 26.92 -20.55
N SER A 507 -0.42 26.10 -20.11
CA SER A 507 0.94 26.55 -19.83
C SER A 507 1.67 26.92 -21.13
N GLU A 508 2.87 27.53 -21.01
CA GLU A 508 3.67 27.95 -22.18
C GLU A 508 4.02 26.82 -23.16
N LEU A 509 3.90 25.56 -22.72
CA LEU A 509 4.17 24.37 -23.51
C LEU A 509 2.92 23.78 -24.17
N SER A 510 1.74 24.15 -23.68
CA SER A 510 0.49 23.62 -24.18
C SER A 510 0.09 24.27 -25.51
N GLY A 511 -0.44 23.46 -26.42
CA GLY A 511 -1.05 23.92 -27.67
C GLY A 511 -2.45 24.53 -27.48
N GLY A 512 -3.08 24.28 -26.32
CA GLY A 512 -4.49 24.59 -26.07
C GLY A 512 -4.80 24.95 -24.62
N GLY A 513 -6.10 24.99 -24.30
CA GLY A 513 -6.62 25.40 -22.99
C GLY A 513 -7.71 24.47 -22.46
N GLU A 514 -7.83 23.26 -23.01
CA GLU A 514 -8.92 22.34 -22.73
C GLU A 514 -8.74 21.61 -21.39
N VAL A 515 -9.82 21.49 -20.65
CA VAL A 515 -9.90 20.74 -19.39
C VAL A 515 -10.87 19.59 -19.60
N VAL A 516 -10.43 18.38 -19.25
CA VAL A 516 -11.24 17.17 -19.33
C VAL A 516 -11.65 16.74 -17.92
N LEU A 517 -12.92 16.41 -17.74
CA LEU A 517 -13.46 15.73 -16.57
C LEU A 517 -13.96 14.36 -16.98
N ASP A 518 -13.26 13.31 -16.55
CA ASP A 518 -13.74 11.93 -16.67
C ASP A 518 -14.55 11.57 -15.41
N ALA A 519 -13.89 11.60 -14.25
CA ALA A 519 -14.53 11.29 -12.97
C ALA A 519 -13.83 11.96 -11.78
N VAL A 520 -14.48 11.94 -10.62
CA VAL A 520 -13.84 12.29 -9.33
C VAL A 520 -13.78 11.05 -8.46
N VAL A 521 -12.63 10.86 -7.82
CA VAL A 521 -12.36 9.78 -6.88
C VAL A 521 -12.45 10.33 -5.47
N VAL A 522 -13.28 9.72 -4.64
CA VAL A 522 -13.42 10.04 -3.21
C VAL A 522 -13.01 8.81 -2.41
N SER A 523 -12.15 8.97 -1.40
CA SER A 523 -11.76 7.82 -0.59
C SER A 523 -11.47 8.16 0.87
N ASN A 524 -11.52 7.10 1.69
CA ASN A 524 -11.25 7.13 3.11
C ASN A 524 -9.97 6.34 3.44
N PRO A 525 -9.07 6.88 4.29
CA PRO A 525 -7.84 6.20 4.67
C PRO A 525 -8.16 5.02 5.57
N ARG A 526 -7.34 3.96 5.45
CA ARG A 526 -7.43 2.83 6.37
C ARG A 526 -6.88 3.24 7.75
N PRO A 527 -7.59 2.98 8.85
CA PRO A 527 -7.06 3.24 10.18
C PRO A 527 -5.81 2.37 10.45
N ILE A 528 -4.67 3.02 10.70
CA ILE A 528 -3.38 2.31 10.87
C ILE A 528 -3.10 1.86 12.31
N TRP A 529 -3.79 2.45 13.30
CA TRP A 529 -3.52 2.21 14.73
C TRP A 529 -3.62 0.73 15.17
N PRO A 530 -4.53 -0.13 14.65
CA PRO A 530 -4.60 -1.53 15.07
C PRO A 530 -3.34 -2.31 14.67
N TYR A 531 -2.76 -1.96 13.52
CA TYR A 531 -1.54 -2.55 12.99
C TYR A 531 -0.33 -2.13 13.82
N VAL A 532 -0.25 -0.84 14.21
CA VAL A 532 0.79 -0.32 15.08
C VAL A 532 0.76 -1.01 16.45
N LEU A 533 -0.42 -1.12 17.05
CA LEU A 533 -0.59 -1.81 18.35
C LEU A 533 -0.15 -3.28 18.27
N THR A 534 -0.54 -3.98 17.21
CA THR A 534 -0.15 -5.38 16.98
C THR A 534 1.36 -5.53 16.82
N ALA A 535 2.01 -4.62 16.08
CA ALA A 535 3.47 -4.61 15.94
C ALA A 535 4.19 -4.38 17.27
N LEU A 536 3.70 -3.46 18.11
CA LEU A 536 4.23 -3.22 19.45
C LEU A 536 4.10 -4.45 20.36
N LEU A 537 2.98 -5.18 20.27
CA LEU A 537 2.79 -6.42 21.02
C LEU A 537 3.74 -7.53 20.54
N TRP A 538 3.92 -7.69 19.23
CA TRP A 538 4.89 -8.64 18.67
C TRP A 538 6.33 -8.34 19.10
N LEU A 539 6.70 -7.06 19.20
CA LEU A 539 7.99 -6.65 19.74
C LEU A 539 8.17 -7.13 21.20
N LEU A 540 7.16 -6.96 22.04
CA LEU A 540 7.18 -7.45 23.43
C LEU A 540 7.29 -8.99 23.50
N VAL A 541 6.60 -9.70 22.61
CA VAL A 541 6.68 -11.17 22.53
C VAL A 541 8.08 -11.62 22.11
N ALA A 542 8.70 -10.97 21.12
CA ALA A 542 10.05 -11.29 20.70
C ALA A 542 11.05 -11.10 21.85
N LEU A 543 10.91 -10.01 22.62
CA LEU A 543 11.71 -9.76 23.82
C LEU A 543 11.49 -10.85 24.90
N GLY A 544 10.24 -11.27 25.12
CA GLY A 544 9.89 -12.34 26.05
C GLY A 544 10.35 -13.75 25.62
N ALA A 545 10.25 -14.07 24.32
CA ALA A 545 10.71 -15.33 23.75
C ALA A 545 12.24 -15.47 23.86
N ALA A 546 12.97 -14.37 23.62
CA ALA A 546 14.42 -14.33 23.83
C ALA A 546 14.80 -14.62 25.29
N ALA A 547 13.99 -14.19 26.27
CA ALA A 547 14.19 -14.53 27.68
C ALA A 547 13.85 -16.00 28.00
N PHE A 548 12.92 -16.63 27.28
CA PHE A 548 12.45 -18.01 27.48
C PHE A 548 13.29 -19.10 26.79
N LEU A 549 13.85 -18.82 25.61
CA LEU A 549 14.72 -19.77 24.88
C LEU A 549 16.03 -20.09 25.60
N ARG A 550 16.36 -19.27 26.60
CA ARG A 550 17.59 -19.33 27.38
C ARG A 550 17.79 -20.65 28.17
N PRO A 551 16.90 -21.08 29.08
CA PRO A 551 17.06 -22.35 29.81
C PRO A 551 17.03 -23.59 28.89
N LEU A 552 16.43 -23.49 27.70
CA LEU A 552 16.40 -24.56 26.70
C LEU A 552 17.75 -24.70 26.00
N TRP A 553 18.39 -23.57 25.67
CA TRP A 553 19.78 -23.55 25.21
C TRP A 553 20.75 -24.12 26.25
N ASP A 554 20.50 -23.84 27.54
CA ASP A 554 21.29 -24.36 28.65
C ASP A 554 21.21 -25.90 28.78
N ARG A 555 20.15 -26.52 28.24
CA ARG A 555 19.92 -27.98 28.20
C ARG A 555 20.38 -28.67 26.92
N LEU A 556 20.86 -27.94 25.90
CA LEU A 556 21.41 -28.56 24.69
C LEU A 556 22.68 -29.38 25.02
N PRO A 557 22.80 -30.63 24.54
CA PRO A 557 23.98 -31.46 24.78
C PRO A 557 25.27 -30.74 24.39
N GLY A 558 26.34 -30.92 25.17
CA GLY A 558 27.66 -30.31 24.86
C GLY A 558 28.24 -30.71 23.50
N ALA A 559 27.70 -31.73 22.84
CA ALA A 559 28.00 -32.08 21.44
C ALA A 559 27.45 -31.05 20.43
N VAL A 560 26.24 -30.53 20.64
CA VAL A 560 25.62 -29.51 19.76
C VAL A 560 26.33 -28.16 19.90
N ARG A 561 26.79 -27.82 21.11
CA ARG A 561 27.63 -26.63 21.36
C ARG A 561 29.04 -26.70 20.76
N ARG A 562 29.48 -27.88 20.32
CA ARG A 562 30.78 -28.13 19.68
C ARG A 562 30.70 -28.19 18.14
N VAL A 563 29.49 -28.17 17.57
CA VAL A 563 29.30 -28.08 16.12
C VAL A 563 29.75 -26.70 15.68
N ARG A 564 30.84 -26.63 14.90
CA ARG A 564 31.22 -25.42 14.18
C ARG A 564 30.40 -25.35 12.90
N LEU A 565 29.68 -24.25 12.72
CA LEU A 565 28.94 -23.91 11.50
C LEU A 565 29.87 -23.33 10.44
N THR A 566 31.05 -22.87 10.87
CA THR A 566 32.14 -22.45 10.00
C THR A 566 32.80 -23.68 9.36
N PRO A 567 32.89 -23.76 8.01
CA PRO A 567 33.65 -24.80 7.35
C PRO A 567 35.08 -24.84 7.88
N GLY A 568 35.56 -26.03 8.25
CA GLY A 568 36.90 -26.22 8.81
C GLY A 568 37.99 -25.97 7.78
N TRP A 569 38.50 -24.74 7.72
CA TRP A 569 39.72 -24.39 7.00
C TRP A 569 40.82 -24.17 8.04
N PRO A 570 41.72 -25.15 8.28
CA PRO A 570 42.64 -25.09 9.40
C PRO A 570 43.55 -23.85 9.33
N GLY A 571 43.39 -22.93 10.30
CA GLY A 571 44.31 -21.81 10.56
C GLY A 571 44.16 -20.56 9.69
N ALA A 572 43.22 -20.48 8.74
CA ALA A 572 43.05 -19.30 7.88
C ALA A 572 42.12 -18.26 8.52
N GLU A 573 42.70 -17.28 9.20
CA GLU A 573 41.97 -16.09 9.71
C GLU A 573 42.47 -14.81 9.05
N ILE A 574 41.56 -13.86 8.80
CA ILE A 574 41.89 -12.53 8.32
C ILE A 574 41.50 -11.54 9.41
N ALA A 575 42.49 -10.86 10.00
CA ALA A 575 42.29 -9.91 11.09
C ALA A 575 41.53 -10.49 12.32
N GLY A 576 41.73 -11.78 12.61
CA GLY A 576 41.04 -12.49 13.71
C GLY A 576 39.62 -12.93 13.38
N VAL A 577 39.23 -12.91 12.10
CA VAL A 577 37.95 -13.44 11.60
C VAL A 577 38.22 -14.73 10.82
N PRO A 578 37.56 -15.85 11.15
CA PRO A 578 37.67 -17.10 10.40
C PRO A 578 37.25 -16.92 8.94
N LEU A 579 38.13 -17.29 8.00
CA LEU A 579 37.84 -17.22 6.56
C LEU A 579 36.59 -18.05 6.20
N GLY A 580 36.43 -19.23 6.81
CA GLY A 580 35.25 -20.06 6.64
C GLY A 580 33.95 -19.36 7.00
N GLY A 581 33.94 -18.48 8.01
CA GLY A 581 32.77 -17.68 8.38
C GLY A 581 32.41 -16.63 7.34
N LEU A 582 33.40 -15.96 6.74
CA LEU A 582 33.19 -14.98 5.67
C LEU A 582 32.61 -15.65 4.41
N LEU A 583 33.18 -16.81 4.03
CA LEU A 583 32.71 -17.58 2.88
C LEU A 583 31.30 -18.14 3.10
N ALA A 584 31.02 -18.64 4.30
CA ALA A 584 29.69 -19.12 4.67
C ALA A 584 28.62 -18.02 4.61
N ALA A 585 28.89 -16.87 5.22
CA ALA A 585 27.97 -15.73 5.21
C ALA A 585 27.78 -15.18 3.78
N GLY A 586 28.86 -15.05 3.00
CA GLY A 586 28.80 -14.62 1.60
C GLY A 586 28.04 -15.60 0.70
N GLY A 587 28.29 -16.90 0.83
CA GLY A 587 27.58 -17.95 0.10
C GLY A 587 26.09 -17.98 0.43
N ALA A 588 25.73 -17.84 1.71
CA ALA A 588 24.34 -17.73 2.14
C ALA A 588 23.66 -16.47 1.58
N ALA A 589 24.36 -15.33 1.52
CA ALA A 589 23.84 -14.11 0.89
C ALA A 589 23.56 -14.30 -0.61
N VAL A 590 24.48 -14.93 -1.35
CA VAL A 590 24.30 -15.25 -2.77
C VAL A 590 23.15 -16.24 -2.95
N LEU A 591 23.02 -17.24 -2.08
CA LEU A 591 21.91 -18.19 -2.13
C LEU A 591 20.56 -17.51 -1.88
N LEU A 592 20.47 -16.61 -0.90
CA LEU A 592 19.26 -15.81 -0.67
C LEU A 592 18.87 -14.98 -1.89
N ALA A 593 19.86 -14.42 -2.60
CA ALA A 593 19.65 -13.64 -3.81
C ALA A 593 19.23 -14.49 -5.03
N ALA A 594 19.76 -15.71 -5.14
CA ALA A 594 19.58 -16.58 -6.32
C ALA A 594 18.34 -17.46 -6.25
N LEU A 595 17.77 -17.69 -5.07
CA LEU A 595 16.56 -18.49 -4.90
C LEU A 595 15.35 -17.77 -5.54
N PRO A 596 14.51 -18.47 -6.33
CA PRO A 596 13.33 -17.89 -6.97
C PRO A 596 12.27 -17.49 -5.93
N ASP A 597 11.33 -16.64 -6.32
CA ASP A 597 10.23 -16.26 -5.44
C ASP A 597 9.24 -17.42 -5.22
N GLY A 598 8.62 -17.44 -4.04
CA GLY A 598 7.70 -18.49 -3.64
C GLY A 598 6.71 -18.00 -2.59
N ASP A 599 5.52 -18.60 -2.58
CA ASP A 599 4.51 -18.35 -1.54
C ASP A 599 4.92 -18.95 -0.19
N LEU A 600 4.09 -18.75 0.84
CA LEU A 600 4.37 -19.23 2.20
C LEU A 600 4.43 -20.76 2.31
N ALA A 601 3.78 -21.50 1.39
CA ALA A 601 3.74 -22.96 1.39
C ALA A 601 4.86 -23.57 0.52
N SER A 602 5.54 -22.77 -0.29
CA SER A 602 6.51 -23.25 -1.26
C SER A 602 7.76 -23.89 -0.60
N PRO A 603 8.32 -24.95 -1.20
CA PRO A 603 9.60 -25.51 -0.77
C PRO A 603 10.74 -24.49 -0.76
N VAL A 604 10.68 -23.49 -1.64
CA VAL A 604 11.68 -22.43 -1.73
C VAL A 604 11.66 -21.52 -0.50
N THR A 605 10.48 -21.18 0.01
CA THR A 605 10.32 -20.45 1.27
C THR A 605 10.88 -21.24 2.46
N ALA A 606 10.68 -22.55 2.50
CA ALA A 606 11.28 -23.41 3.51
C ALA A 606 12.82 -23.39 3.45
N VAL A 607 13.41 -23.48 2.25
CA VAL A 607 14.86 -23.38 2.07
C VAL A 607 15.38 -22.01 2.53
N ARG A 608 14.71 -20.91 2.18
CA ARG A 608 15.09 -19.56 2.66
C ARG A 608 15.03 -19.47 4.19
N ALA A 609 14.01 -20.04 4.83
CA ALA A 609 13.92 -20.08 6.29
C ALA A 609 15.09 -20.85 6.91
N VAL A 610 15.49 -21.99 6.33
CA VAL A 610 16.67 -22.75 6.76
C VAL A 610 17.96 -21.94 6.62
N VAL A 611 18.13 -21.23 5.51
CA VAL A 611 19.31 -20.35 5.29
C VAL A 611 19.34 -19.20 6.31
N LEU A 612 18.19 -18.60 6.63
CA LEU A 612 18.10 -17.55 7.65
C LEU A 612 18.40 -18.08 9.06
N ILE A 613 17.89 -19.26 9.42
CA ILE A 613 18.23 -19.93 10.68
C ILE A 613 19.74 -20.19 10.73
N TYR A 614 20.32 -20.72 9.65
CA TYR A 614 21.77 -20.92 9.54
C TYR A 614 22.54 -19.62 9.73
N LEU A 615 22.13 -18.52 9.10
CA LEU A 615 22.76 -17.22 9.25
C LEU A 615 22.65 -16.66 10.69
N VAL A 616 21.53 -16.86 11.38
CA VAL A 616 21.37 -16.49 12.80
C VAL A 616 22.35 -17.29 13.66
N LEU A 617 22.42 -18.61 13.44
CA LEU A 617 23.35 -19.47 14.18
C LEU A 617 24.81 -19.09 13.89
N LEU A 618 25.14 -18.77 12.63
CA LEU A 618 26.45 -18.28 12.22
C LEU A 618 26.75 -16.92 12.84
N ALA A 619 25.76 -16.03 13.00
CA ALA A 619 25.92 -14.75 13.69
C ALA A 619 26.16 -14.92 15.19
N ILE A 620 25.71 -16.02 15.80
CA ILE A 620 26.04 -16.35 17.20
C ILE A 620 27.52 -16.79 17.31
N GLU A 621 27.97 -17.66 16.40
CA GLU A 621 29.34 -18.20 16.38
C GLU A 621 30.38 -17.16 15.93
N SER A 622 30.12 -16.48 14.81
CA SER A 622 31.04 -15.55 14.14
C SER A 622 30.32 -14.24 13.71
N PRO A 623 29.86 -13.43 14.68
CA PRO A 623 29.14 -12.18 14.37
C PRO A 623 29.97 -11.19 13.55
N ALA A 624 31.30 -11.18 13.74
CA ALA A 624 32.19 -10.34 12.96
C ALA A 624 32.17 -10.69 11.46
N ALA A 625 32.14 -11.99 11.12
CA ALA A 625 32.08 -12.43 9.73
C ALA A 625 30.76 -12.02 9.07
N VAL A 626 29.63 -12.30 9.73
CA VAL A 626 28.31 -11.90 9.24
C VAL A 626 28.24 -10.38 9.09
N GLY A 627 28.66 -9.60 10.09
CA GLY A 627 28.66 -8.15 10.02
C GLY A 627 29.51 -7.56 8.89
N ILE A 628 30.69 -8.11 8.63
CA ILE A 628 31.56 -7.67 7.52
C ILE A 628 30.91 -7.97 6.16
N VAL A 629 30.26 -9.12 6.01
CA VAL A 629 29.52 -9.47 4.79
C VAL A 629 28.30 -8.57 4.65
N THR A 630 27.53 -8.31 5.71
CA THR A 630 26.40 -7.36 5.71
C THR A 630 26.85 -5.97 5.27
N ALA A 631 28.03 -5.51 5.71
CA ALA A 631 28.59 -4.22 5.30
C ALA A 631 28.92 -4.18 3.79
N GLY A 632 29.57 -5.21 3.26
CA GLY A 632 29.87 -5.31 1.82
C GLY A 632 28.62 -5.52 0.96
N ALA A 633 27.59 -6.17 1.52
CA ALA A 633 26.34 -6.44 0.85
C ALA A 633 25.48 -5.18 0.65
N GLN A 634 25.75 -4.05 1.31
CA GLN A 634 24.94 -2.83 1.18
C GLN A 634 24.79 -2.33 -0.27
N PHE A 635 25.71 -2.69 -1.17
CA PHE A 635 25.60 -2.42 -2.61
C PHE A 635 24.47 -3.20 -3.31
N PHE A 636 23.88 -4.21 -2.65
CA PHE A 636 22.95 -5.17 -3.22
C PHE A 636 21.51 -5.05 -2.67
N GLN A 637 21.10 -3.86 -2.21
CA GLN A 637 19.74 -3.63 -1.66
C GLN A 637 18.60 -3.84 -2.67
N MET A 638 18.88 -3.67 -3.97
CA MET A 638 17.96 -3.93 -5.08
C MET A 638 17.67 -5.42 -5.33
N LEU A 639 18.39 -6.34 -4.68
CA LEU A 639 18.06 -7.77 -4.70
C LEU A 639 17.03 -8.02 -3.61
N VAL A 640 15.74 -8.07 -4.01
CA VAL A 640 14.61 -8.11 -3.09
C VAL A 640 13.81 -9.42 -3.23
N PRO A 641 14.30 -10.56 -2.68
CA PRO A 641 13.52 -11.80 -2.65
C PRO A 641 12.17 -11.62 -1.94
N ARG A 642 11.11 -12.25 -2.48
CA ARG A 642 9.77 -12.24 -1.89
C ARG A 642 9.51 -13.48 -1.04
N ILE A 643 9.23 -13.28 0.25
CA ILE A 643 8.83 -14.34 1.18
C ILE A 643 7.32 -14.19 1.42
N GLY A 644 6.51 -14.95 0.68
CA GLY A 644 5.07 -14.74 0.66
C GLY A 644 4.71 -13.36 0.09
N PRO A 645 3.86 -12.55 0.76
CA PRO A 645 3.46 -11.23 0.27
C PRO A 645 4.48 -10.11 0.57
N VAL A 646 5.61 -10.41 1.23
CA VAL A 646 6.57 -9.41 1.72
C VAL A 646 7.90 -9.54 1.01
N ALA A 647 8.51 -8.41 0.67
CA ALA A 647 9.80 -8.33 -0.02
C ALA A 647 10.87 -7.79 0.95
N PHE A 648 12.05 -8.43 0.98
CA PHE A 648 13.17 -8.06 1.86
C PHE A 648 14.45 -7.93 1.06
N GLY A 649 15.26 -6.89 1.30
CA GLY A 649 16.59 -6.80 0.68
C GLY A 649 17.54 -7.88 1.22
N VAL A 650 18.43 -8.42 0.39
CA VAL A 650 19.48 -9.35 0.87
C VAL A 650 20.30 -8.77 2.04
N PRO A 651 20.73 -7.50 2.02
CA PRO A 651 21.48 -6.91 3.14
C PRO A 651 20.60 -6.76 4.39
N GLU A 652 19.31 -6.55 4.20
CA GLU A 652 18.31 -6.50 5.27
C GLU A 652 18.16 -7.86 5.96
N LEU A 653 18.06 -8.95 5.20
CA LEU A 653 18.01 -10.31 5.73
C LEU A 653 19.27 -10.67 6.54
N LEU A 654 20.45 -10.27 6.05
CA LEU A 654 21.71 -10.43 6.78
C LEU A 654 21.74 -9.59 8.07
N LEU A 655 21.20 -8.37 8.04
CA LEU A 655 21.08 -7.51 9.22
C LEU A 655 20.14 -8.11 10.25
N LEU A 656 18.98 -8.62 9.83
CA LEU A 656 18.01 -9.29 10.71
C LEU A 656 18.61 -10.56 11.33
N ALA A 657 19.37 -11.34 10.57
CA ALA A 657 20.08 -12.50 11.10
C ALA A 657 21.14 -12.10 12.15
N LEU A 658 21.90 -11.03 11.88
CA LEU A 658 22.88 -10.48 12.82
C LEU A 658 22.22 -9.94 14.10
N ALA A 659 21.09 -9.24 13.96
CA ALA A 659 20.30 -8.75 15.08
C ALA A 659 19.70 -9.90 15.91
N GLY A 660 19.20 -10.95 15.25
CA GLY A 660 18.74 -12.18 15.91
C GLY A 660 19.85 -12.83 16.72
N GLY A 661 21.05 -12.97 16.15
CA GLY A 661 22.24 -13.45 16.86
C GLY A 661 22.61 -12.57 18.06
N TRP A 662 22.49 -11.24 17.93
CA TRP A 662 22.72 -10.29 19.02
C TRP A 662 21.73 -10.42 20.17
N VAL A 663 20.43 -10.57 19.86
CA VAL A 663 19.39 -10.82 20.86
C VAL A 663 19.62 -12.15 21.57
N VAL A 664 19.86 -13.23 20.84
CA VAL A 664 20.11 -14.57 21.43
C VAL A 664 21.32 -14.53 22.36
N ARG A 665 22.44 -13.94 21.90
CA ARG A 665 23.66 -13.83 22.69
C ARG A 665 23.50 -12.91 23.90
N GLY A 666 22.79 -11.79 23.75
CA GLY A 666 22.49 -10.85 24.84
C GLY A 666 21.62 -11.48 25.93
N SER A 667 20.59 -12.22 25.53
CA SER A 667 19.72 -12.98 26.43
C SER A 667 20.48 -14.07 27.18
N TYR A 668 21.35 -14.81 26.48
CA TYR A 668 22.24 -15.80 27.10
C TYR A 668 23.14 -15.15 28.17
N ARG A 669 23.77 -14.02 27.84
CA ARG A 669 24.71 -13.31 28.72
C ARG A 669 24.05 -12.44 29.81
N ARG A 670 22.72 -12.34 29.89
CA ARG A 670 21.97 -11.34 30.72
C ARG A 670 22.38 -9.90 30.46
N ARG A 671 23.01 -9.63 29.31
CA ARG A 671 23.59 -8.33 29.03
C ARG A 671 23.64 -8.11 27.54
N VAL A 672 22.89 -7.11 27.09
CA VAL A 672 23.05 -6.57 25.75
C VAL A 672 24.33 -5.75 25.73
N GLU A 673 25.29 -6.20 24.92
CA GLU A 673 26.52 -5.45 24.67
C GLU A 673 26.19 -4.33 23.69
N LEU A 674 26.44 -3.08 24.10
CA LEU A 674 26.23 -1.90 23.29
C LEU A 674 27.46 -1.00 23.39
N HIS A 675 28.02 -0.63 22.24
CA HIS A 675 29.14 0.29 22.19
C HIS A 675 28.67 1.73 22.36
N ARG A 676 28.80 2.27 23.59
CA ARG A 676 28.50 3.68 23.86
C ARG A 676 29.58 4.57 23.27
N SER A 677 29.20 5.42 22.33
CA SER A 677 30.08 6.41 21.69
C SER A 677 29.31 7.70 21.41
N ARG A 678 30.04 8.80 21.17
CA ARG A 678 29.44 10.06 20.74
C ARG A 678 28.63 9.90 19.44
N PHE A 679 29.08 9.03 18.53
CA PHE A 679 28.34 8.68 17.32
C PHE A 679 27.00 8.00 17.62
N LEU A 680 26.94 7.10 18.61
CA LEU A 680 25.68 6.47 19.01
C LEU A 680 24.67 7.52 19.51
N TYR A 681 25.08 8.45 20.36
CA TYR A 681 24.18 9.48 20.89
C TYR A 681 23.66 10.41 19.79
N LEU A 682 24.51 10.80 18.83
CA LEU A 682 24.07 11.58 17.67
C LEU A 682 23.13 10.78 16.76
N GLY A 683 23.40 9.48 16.56
CA GLY A 683 22.51 8.58 15.82
C GLY A 683 21.15 8.40 16.50
N LEU A 684 21.11 8.29 17.84
CA LEU A 684 19.85 8.24 18.60
C LEU A 684 19.09 9.56 18.53
N ALA A 685 19.78 10.71 18.55
CA ALA A 685 19.14 12.00 18.34
C ALA A 685 18.55 12.12 16.92
N PHE A 686 19.28 11.65 15.90
CA PHE A 686 18.79 11.56 14.53
C PHE A 686 17.56 10.66 14.40
N LEU A 687 17.59 9.47 15.02
CA LEU A 687 16.47 8.54 15.06
C LEU A 687 15.24 9.16 15.74
N LEU A 688 15.43 9.80 16.90
CA LEU A 688 14.34 10.46 17.62
C LEU A 688 13.70 11.56 16.76
N ALA A 689 14.53 12.42 16.14
CA ALA A 689 14.05 13.47 15.26
C ALA A 689 13.27 12.90 14.06
N ALA A 690 13.80 11.87 13.39
CA ALA A 690 13.11 11.20 12.28
C ALA A 690 11.80 10.52 12.72
N THR A 691 11.76 9.96 13.94
CA THR A 691 10.55 9.31 14.49
C THR A 691 9.46 10.35 14.77
N VAL A 692 9.84 11.49 15.38
CA VAL A 692 8.92 12.62 15.58
C VAL A 692 8.44 13.15 14.23
N ALA A 693 9.34 13.37 13.27
CA ALA A 693 9.01 13.82 11.92
C ALA A 693 8.01 12.87 11.23
N ALA A 694 8.21 11.55 11.33
CA ALA A 694 7.31 10.56 10.76
C ALA A 694 5.91 10.57 11.40
N GLY A 695 5.81 10.87 12.69
CA GLY A 695 4.52 10.99 13.40
C GLY A 695 3.69 12.20 12.95
N PHE A 696 4.32 13.24 12.42
CA PHE A 696 3.65 14.43 11.88
C PHE A 696 3.64 14.48 10.35
N ALA A 697 4.07 13.41 9.68
CA ALA A 697 4.17 13.36 8.22
C ALA A 697 2.78 13.31 7.57
N PRO A 698 2.52 14.10 6.50
CA PRO A 698 1.26 14.04 5.74
C PRO A 698 0.95 12.63 5.25
N TYR A 699 1.97 11.91 4.77
CA TYR A 699 1.84 10.53 4.33
C TYR A 699 2.61 9.58 5.26
N THR A 700 2.00 9.27 6.41
CA THR A 700 2.61 8.45 7.46
C THR A 700 3.05 7.07 6.98
N LYS A 701 2.33 6.44 6.05
CA LYS A 701 2.70 5.13 5.48
C LYS A 701 4.09 5.16 4.84
N PHE A 702 4.38 6.18 4.03
CA PHE A 702 5.67 6.36 3.39
C PHE A 702 6.72 6.80 4.41
N ALA A 703 6.35 7.66 5.35
CA ALA A 703 7.22 8.07 6.44
C ALA A 703 7.73 6.90 7.29
N LEU A 704 6.87 5.94 7.62
CA LEU A 704 7.25 4.73 8.37
C LEU A 704 8.18 3.82 7.55
N ARG A 705 7.94 3.71 6.24
CA ARG A 705 8.84 2.98 5.32
C ARG A 705 10.22 3.64 5.27
N GLY A 706 10.27 4.95 5.06
CA GLY A 706 11.50 5.75 5.03
C GLY A 706 12.24 5.74 6.38
N LEU A 707 11.51 5.84 7.50
CA LEU A 707 12.07 5.73 8.85
C LEU A 707 12.74 4.37 9.07
N ARG A 708 12.06 3.28 8.71
CA ARG A 708 12.61 1.92 8.83
C ARG A 708 13.88 1.76 8.00
N THR A 709 13.77 2.00 6.68
CA THR A 709 14.81 1.62 5.70
C THR A 709 15.96 2.64 5.63
N GLY A 710 15.68 3.93 5.85
CA GLY A 710 16.69 5.00 5.81
C GLY A 710 17.32 5.33 7.16
N VAL A 711 16.69 4.99 8.29
CA VAL A 711 17.17 5.40 9.63
C VAL A 711 17.38 4.23 10.58
N VAL A 712 16.34 3.42 10.83
CA VAL A 712 16.39 2.33 11.83
C VAL A 712 17.38 1.24 11.42
N GLU A 713 17.26 0.70 10.21
CA GLU A 713 18.11 -0.39 9.72
C GLU A 713 19.59 0.03 9.61
N PRO A 714 19.95 1.18 9.02
CA PRO A 714 21.34 1.63 8.96
C PRO A 714 21.95 1.93 10.33
N LEU A 715 21.18 2.51 11.26
CA LEU A 715 21.66 2.76 12.62
C LEU A 715 21.82 1.45 13.40
N LEU A 716 20.93 0.47 13.21
CA LEU A 716 21.06 -0.86 13.78
C LEU A 716 22.32 -1.55 13.25
N LEU A 717 22.61 -1.43 11.95
CA LEU A 717 23.87 -1.92 11.36
C LEU A 717 25.08 -1.28 12.05
N PHE A 718 25.10 0.03 12.24
CA PHE A 718 26.16 0.71 13.00
C PHE A 718 26.32 0.17 14.43
N VAL A 719 25.21 -0.01 15.15
CA VAL A 719 25.21 -0.55 16.51
C VAL A 719 25.83 -1.95 16.54
N LEU A 720 25.42 -2.83 15.63
CA LEU A 720 25.90 -4.22 15.59
C LEU A 720 27.38 -4.29 15.15
N LEU A 721 27.79 -3.50 14.15
CA LEU A 721 29.18 -3.43 13.72
C LEU A 721 30.10 -2.93 14.84
N THR A 722 29.73 -1.86 15.55
CA THR A 722 30.55 -1.32 16.65
C THR A 722 30.51 -2.19 17.91
N THR A 723 29.51 -3.07 18.04
CA THR A 723 29.44 -4.05 19.13
C THR A 723 30.38 -5.23 18.91
N TYR A 724 30.50 -5.71 17.66
CA TYR A 724 31.26 -6.93 17.34
C TYR A 724 32.64 -6.69 16.73
N LEU A 725 32.88 -5.51 16.18
CA LEU A 725 34.15 -5.15 15.57
C LEU A 725 34.95 -4.21 16.48
N ASP A 726 36.24 -4.20 16.24
CA ASP A 726 37.24 -3.34 16.88
C ASP A 726 38.24 -2.87 15.80
N ARG A 727 39.27 -2.12 16.21
CA ARG A 727 40.26 -1.57 15.27
C ARG A 727 40.96 -2.61 14.39
N ARG A 728 41.19 -3.86 14.84
CA ARG A 728 41.89 -4.86 14.00
C ARG A 728 41.07 -5.24 12.77
N HIS A 729 39.73 -5.19 12.88
CA HIS A 729 38.82 -5.53 11.80
C HIS A 729 38.65 -4.41 10.75
N GLY A 730 39.12 -3.19 11.04
CA GLY A 730 38.85 -2.01 10.21
C GLY A 730 39.28 -2.14 8.75
N ARG A 731 40.41 -2.82 8.47
CA ARG A 731 40.87 -3.10 7.10
C ARG A 731 39.90 -4.00 6.34
N LEU A 732 39.38 -5.02 7.02
CA LEU A 732 38.48 -6.00 6.42
C LEU A 732 37.07 -5.40 6.22
N LEU A 733 36.61 -4.54 7.14
CA LEU A 733 35.36 -3.80 7.02
C LEU A 733 35.35 -2.85 5.80
N LEU A 734 36.39 -2.05 5.62
CA LEU A 734 36.48 -1.17 4.44
C LEU A 734 36.82 -1.95 3.16
N GLY A 735 37.54 -3.06 3.29
CA GLY A 735 37.78 -4.00 2.21
C GLY A 735 36.49 -4.61 1.67
N SER A 736 35.51 -4.96 2.53
CA SER A 736 34.24 -5.51 2.06
C SER A 736 33.41 -4.51 1.27
N LEU A 737 33.43 -3.22 1.64
CA LEU A 737 32.83 -2.15 0.82
C LEU A 737 33.52 -2.01 -0.54
N ALA A 738 34.85 -2.04 -0.58
CA ALA A 738 35.59 -1.95 -1.83
C ALA A 738 35.34 -3.16 -2.75
N VAL A 739 35.20 -4.36 -2.18
CA VAL A 739 34.82 -5.59 -2.91
C VAL A 739 33.37 -5.50 -3.42
N GLY A 740 32.43 -5.01 -2.60
CA GLY A 740 31.04 -4.80 -3.01
C GLY A 740 30.95 -3.83 -4.21
N GLY A 741 31.66 -2.71 -4.14
CA GLY A 741 31.76 -1.76 -5.25
C GLY A 741 32.41 -2.35 -6.50
N LEU A 742 33.47 -3.16 -6.35
CA LEU A 742 34.08 -3.87 -7.49
C LEU A 742 33.09 -4.85 -8.14
N ALA A 743 32.35 -5.63 -7.35
CA ALA A 743 31.38 -6.59 -7.85
C ALA A 743 30.27 -5.89 -8.66
N VAL A 744 29.73 -4.79 -8.14
CA VAL A 744 28.76 -3.95 -8.87
C VAL A 744 29.36 -3.34 -10.13
N ALA A 745 30.60 -2.85 -10.09
CA ALA A 745 31.28 -2.33 -11.27
C ALA A 745 31.44 -3.41 -12.35
N LEU A 746 31.84 -4.63 -11.96
CA LEU A 746 31.93 -5.76 -12.88
C LEU A 746 30.58 -6.12 -13.50
N ILE A 747 29.50 -6.12 -12.72
CA ILE A 747 28.13 -6.34 -13.24
C ILE A 747 27.76 -5.26 -14.27
N ALA A 748 28.05 -3.99 -13.99
CA ALA A 748 27.72 -2.88 -14.87
C ALA A 748 28.44 -2.96 -16.24
N LEU A 749 29.63 -3.56 -16.31
CA LEU A 749 30.34 -3.77 -17.58
C LEU A 749 29.59 -4.72 -18.54
N PHE A 750 28.65 -5.53 -18.04
CA PHE A 750 27.79 -6.39 -18.86
C PHE A 750 26.53 -5.70 -19.38
N ASP A 751 26.19 -4.47 -18.93
CA ASP A 751 24.98 -3.77 -19.40
C ASP A 751 24.84 -3.73 -20.94
N PRO A 752 25.89 -3.46 -21.73
CA PRO A 752 25.78 -3.44 -23.19
C PRO A 752 25.42 -4.79 -23.81
N LEU A 753 25.70 -5.91 -23.13
CA LEU A 753 25.38 -7.26 -23.63
C LEU A 753 23.93 -7.66 -23.40
N PHE A 754 23.22 -6.95 -22.51
CA PHE A 754 21.83 -7.22 -22.15
C PHE A 754 20.89 -6.06 -22.54
N ASP A 755 21.36 -5.15 -23.39
CA ASP A 755 20.61 -3.95 -23.82
C ASP A 755 20.10 -3.09 -22.64
N ARG A 756 20.89 -3.02 -21.57
CA ARG A 756 20.54 -2.32 -20.32
C ARG A 756 21.08 -0.90 -20.24
N VAL A 757 21.56 -0.36 -21.35
CA VAL A 757 22.24 0.93 -21.43
C VAL A 757 21.22 2.06 -21.59
N ILE A 758 21.41 3.16 -20.88
CA ILE A 758 20.57 4.36 -21.04
C ILE A 758 21.29 5.34 -21.97
N THR A 759 20.65 5.73 -23.06
CA THR A 759 21.16 6.73 -24.00
C THR A 759 20.62 8.12 -23.65
N VAL A 760 21.52 9.06 -23.35
CA VAL A 760 21.18 10.49 -23.20
C VAL A 760 21.94 11.25 -24.28
N GLY A 761 21.23 11.66 -25.33
CA GLY A 761 21.83 12.02 -26.61
C GLY A 761 22.42 10.80 -27.32
N GLU A 762 23.61 10.95 -27.90
CA GLU A 762 24.26 9.90 -28.72
C GLU A 762 25.21 8.95 -27.95
N LEU A 763 25.35 9.08 -26.61
CA LEU A 763 26.33 8.30 -25.85
C LEU A 763 25.69 7.31 -24.84
N PRO A 764 26.16 6.05 -24.84
CA PRO A 764 25.70 5.01 -23.91
C PRO A 764 26.17 5.28 -22.47
N ARG A 765 25.28 5.14 -21.48
CA ARG A 765 25.58 5.25 -20.04
C ARG A 765 25.31 3.93 -19.31
N LEU A 766 26.28 3.48 -18.51
CA LEU A 766 26.12 2.29 -17.66
C LEU A 766 25.30 2.63 -16.40
N ARG A 767 24.38 1.74 -16.01
CA ARG A 767 23.56 1.86 -14.79
C ARG A 767 23.71 0.66 -13.86
N GLY A 768 24.28 -0.43 -14.36
CA GLY A 768 24.42 -1.70 -13.69
C GLY A 768 23.08 -2.17 -13.12
N PRO A 769 23.07 -2.66 -11.88
CA PRO A 769 21.85 -3.15 -11.24
C PRO A 769 20.89 -2.05 -10.77
N TYR A 770 21.22 -0.76 -10.89
CA TYR A 770 20.40 0.34 -10.40
C TYR A 770 19.44 0.89 -11.47
N GLY A 771 18.47 1.69 -11.01
CA GLY A 771 17.49 2.35 -11.88
C GLY A 771 18.09 3.48 -12.74
N SER A 772 19.19 4.12 -12.29
CA SER A 772 19.81 5.23 -13.01
C SER A 772 21.35 5.16 -12.99
N PRO A 773 22.04 5.74 -13.99
CA PRO A 773 23.50 5.84 -13.98
C PRO A 773 24.02 6.72 -12.83
N ASN A 774 23.22 7.67 -12.34
CA ASN A 774 23.59 8.51 -11.21
C ASN A 774 23.66 7.69 -9.90
N ASN A 775 22.69 6.79 -9.67
CA ASN A 775 22.69 5.90 -8.50
C ASN A 775 23.92 4.98 -8.51
N LEU A 776 24.30 4.45 -9.67
CA LEU A 776 25.54 3.69 -9.82
C LEU A 776 26.77 4.55 -9.48
N GLY A 777 26.81 5.81 -9.92
CA GLY A 777 27.88 6.76 -9.57
C GLY A 777 27.98 7.00 -8.06
N LEU A 778 26.84 7.26 -7.39
CA LEU A 778 26.74 7.53 -5.95
C LEU A 778 27.33 6.41 -5.08
N VAL A 779 27.20 5.15 -5.50
CA VAL A 779 27.77 4.01 -4.77
C VAL A 779 29.26 3.80 -5.11
N LEU A 780 29.65 3.88 -6.38
CA LEU A 780 31.01 3.51 -6.81
C LEU A 780 32.06 4.56 -6.46
N GLU A 781 31.71 5.85 -6.43
CA GLU A 781 32.63 6.91 -6.01
C GLU A 781 33.09 6.77 -4.56
N ARG A 782 32.29 6.10 -3.72
CA ARG A 782 32.64 5.78 -2.33
C ARG A 782 33.59 4.59 -2.25
N ALA A 783 33.46 3.62 -3.15
CA ALA A 783 34.30 2.43 -3.21
C ALA A 783 35.70 2.69 -3.80
N LEU A 784 35.80 3.56 -4.81
CA LEU A 784 37.05 3.89 -5.50
C LEU A 784 38.18 4.35 -4.55
N PRO A 785 38.01 5.39 -3.71
CA PRO A 785 39.07 5.84 -2.80
C PRO A 785 39.42 4.78 -1.74
N LEU A 786 38.48 3.91 -1.37
CA LEU A 786 38.77 2.79 -0.46
C LEU A 786 39.69 1.77 -1.15
N ALA A 787 39.41 1.36 -2.38
CA ALA A 787 40.24 0.43 -3.15
C ALA A 787 41.67 0.99 -3.33
N VAL A 788 41.80 2.27 -3.65
CA VAL A 788 43.10 2.96 -3.77
C VAL A 788 43.82 3.04 -2.43
N GLY A 789 43.14 3.44 -1.35
CA GLY A 789 43.71 3.45 0.00
C GLY A 789 44.25 2.07 0.41
N ILE A 790 43.52 1.00 0.05
CA ILE A 790 43.95 -0.39 0.29
C ILE A 790 45.15 -0.77 -0.57
N ALA A 791 45.17 -0.40 -1.85
CA ALA A 791 46.33 -0.61 -2.71
C ALA A 791 47.59 0.07 -2.15
N LEU A 792 47.46 1.31 -1.69
CA LEU A 792 48.58 2.10 -1.16
C LEU A 792 49.16 1.54 0.15
N MET A 793 48.33 0.96 1.03
CA MET A 793 48.84 0.36 2.26
C MET A 793 49.42 -1.06 2.05
N THR A 794 49.01 -1.75 0.99
CA THR A 794 49.33 -3.17 0.78
C THR A 794 50.79 -3.34 0.38
N ARG A 795 51.57 -4.04 1.20
CA ARG A 795 53.00 -4.30 0.95
C ARG A 795 53.26 -5.42 -0.04
N GLN A 796 52.45 -6.49 0.00
CA GLN A 796 52.64 -7.64 -0.89
C GLN A 796 52.28 -7.27 -2.33
N THR A 797 53.25 -7.36 -3.24
CA THR A 797 53.11 -6.91 -4.64
C THR A 797 51.92 -7.52 -5.36
N ARG A 798 51.64 -8.82 -5.15
CA ARG A 798 50.50 -9.51 -5.78
C ARG A 798 49.15 -8.88 -5.38
N PHE A 799 48.90 -8.72 -4.08
CA PHE A 799 47.64 -8.18 -3.57
C PHE A 799 47.53 -6.69 -3.87
N ARG A 800 48.65 -5.96 -3.85
CA ARG A 800 48.70 -4.57 -4.27
C ARG A 800 48.27 -4.40 -5.73
N ARG A 801 48.73 -5.27 -6.64
CA ARG A 801 48.30 -5.26 -8.05
C ARG A 801 46.82 -5.55 -8.20
N LEU A 802 46.28 -6.51 -7.43
CA LEU A 802 44.83 -6.80 -7.44
C LEU A 802 44.00 -5.59 -7.03
N TRP A 803 44.38 -4.88 -5.96
CA TRP A 803 43.67 -3.68 -5.53
C TRP A 803 43.79 -2.50 -6.49
N TRP A 804 44.94 -2.34 -7.17
CA TRP A 804 45.06 -1.39 -8.26
C TRP A 804 44.18 -1.75 -9.46
N GLY A 805 44.08 -3.05 -9.79
CA GLY A 805 43.15 -3.55 -10.80
C GLY A 805 41.69 -3.27 -10.43
N ALA A 806 41.32 -3.54 -9.17
CA ALA A 806 40.00 -3.22 -8.64
C ALA A 806 39.68 -1.72 -8.75
N ALA A 807 40.60 -0.86 -8.31
CA ALA A 807 40.45 0.59 -8.41
C ALA A 807 40.33 1.06 -9.88
N LEU A 808 41.09 0.45 -10.80
CA LEU A 808 41.00 0.76 -12.23
C LEU A 808 39.62 0.40 -12.79
N VAL A 809 39.13 -0.80 -12.52
CA VAL A 809 37.80 -1.25 -12.98
C VAL A 809 36.70 -0.35 -12.42
N THR A 810 36.70 -0.11 -11.11
CA THR A 810 35.72 0.81 -10.47
C THR A 810 35.82 2.21 -11.07
N GLY A 811 37.03 2.74 -11.29
CA GLY A 811 37.24 4.06 -11.89
C GLY A 811 36.74 4.16 -13.33
N VAL A 812 36.98 3.14 -14.16
CA VAL A 812 36.45 3.06 -15.53
C VAL A 812 34.92 3.09 -15.53
N VAL A 813 34.28 2.33 -14.63
CA VAL A 813 32.81 2.31 -14.55
C VAL A 813 32.26 3.64 -14.02
N VAL A 814 32.91 4.28 -13.03
CA VAL A 814 32.56 5.64 -12.58
C VAL A 814 32.55 6.61 -13.77
N VAL A 815 33.55 6.55 -14.63
CA VAL A 815 33.58 7.34 -15.87
C VAL A 815 32.42 6.97 -16.79
N ALA A 816 32.21 5.67 -17.03
CA ALA A 816 31.16 5.16 -17.92
C ALA A 816 29.71 5.40 -17.45
N THR A 817 29.50 5.80 -16.19
CA THR A 817 28.17 6.26 -15.71
C THR A 817 27.70 7.54 -16.41
N GLY A 818 28.61 8.36 -16.95
CA GLY A 818 28.28 9.68 -17.47
C GLY A 818 27.74 10.66 -16.41
N SER A 819 27.81 10.34 -15.12
CA SER A 819 27.34 11.23 -14.04
C SER A 819 28.38 12.29 -13.73
N ARG A 820 28.08 13.54 -14.11
CA ARG A 820 28.94 14.71 -13.84
C ARG A 820 29.22 14.88 -12.34
N GLY A 821 28.20 14.66 -11.50
CA GLY A 821 28.32 14.71 -10.04
C GLY A 821 29.29 13.65 -9.52
N SER A 822 29.21 12.43 -10.05
CA SER A 822 30.10 11.34 -9.65
C SER A 822 31.55 11.56 -10.07
N TRP A 823 31.79 12.14 -11.25
CA TRP A 823 33.13 12.48 -11.69
C TRP A 823 33.79 13.53 -10.79
N LEU A 824 33.05 14.58 -10.43
CA LEU A 824 33.53 15.61 -9.52
C LEU A 824 33.82 15.04 -8.12
N ALA A 825 32.89 14.24 -7.58
CA ALA A 825 33.03 13.59 -6.29
C ALA A 825 34.25 12.65 -6.24
N ALA A 826 34.42 11.79 -7.26
CA ALA A 826 35.57 10.92 -7.39
C ALA A 826 36.89 11.72 -7.50
N ALA A 827 36.91 12.82 -8.26
CA ALA A 827 38.07 13.68 -8.39
C ALA A 827 38.47 14.31 -7.04
N VAL A 828 37.50 14.82 -6.26
CA VAL A 828 37.74 15.36 -4.92
C VAL A 828 38.28 14.28 -3.98
N GLY A 829 37.65 13.10 -3.95
CA GLY A 829 38.11 11.97 -3.13
C GLY A 829 39.54 11.54 -3.48
N MET A 830 39.85 11.40 -4.76
CA MET A 830 41.19 11.04 -5.23
C MET A 830 42.23 12.15 -4.96
N GLY A 831 41.84 13.42 -5.07
CA GLY A 831 42.68 14.56 -4.69
C GLY A 831 43.05 14.54 -3.21
N MET A 832 42.10 14.23 -2.33
CA MET A 832 42.35 14.08 -0.89
C MET A 832 43.33 12.94 -0.59
N LEU A 833 43.25 11.81 -1.31
CA LEU A 833 44.20 10.71 -1.20
C LEU A 833 45.62 11.08 -1.64
N ALA A 834 45.75 11.90 -2.68
CA ALA A 834 47.03 12.33 -3.22
C ALA A 834 47.70 13.46 -2.40
N ALA A 835 46.93 14.24 -1.64
CA ALA A 835 47.39 15.43 -0.93
C ALA A 835 48.61 15.23 0.01
N PRO A 836 48.73 14.14 0.81
CA PRO A 836 49.88 13.93 1.68
C PRO A 836 51.18 13.59 0.91
N TRP A 837 51.06 13.15 -0.35
CA TRP A 837 52.17 12.78 -1.21
C TRP A 837 52.61 13.97 -2.07
N TRP A 838 51.65 14.84 -2.42
CA TRP A 838 51.85 16.10 -3.11
C TRP A 838 52.89 17.01 -2.43
N SER A 839 52.81 17.13 -1.11
CA SER A 839 53.73 17.96 -0.33
C SER A 839 55.17 17.42 -0.32
N ARG A 840 55.37 16.13 -0.60
CA ARG A 840 56.68 15.44 -0.61
C ARG A 840 57.35 15.39 -1.99
N LEU A 841 56.64 15.72 -3.07
CA LEU A 841 57.18 15.74 -4.43
C LEU A 841 58.04 16.99 -4.68
N ARG A 842 59.22 16.82 -5.33
CA ARG A 842 60.02 17.95 -5.89
C ARG A 842 59.17 18.72 -6.93
N ARG A 843 59.40 20.03 -7.09
CA ARG A 843 58.59 20.92 -7.98
C ARG A 843 58.36 20.35 -9.40
N ARG A 844 59.41 19.78 -10.02
CA ARG A 844 59.33 19.09 -11.32
C ARG A 844 58.36 17.90 -11.32
N ASN A 845 58.33 17.13 -10.24
CA ASN A 845 57.47 15.96 -10.13
C ASN A 845 56.04 16.35 -9.78
N ARG A 846 55.80 17.52 -9.18
CA ARG A 846 54.45 18.11 -9.03
C ARG A 846 53.85 18.47 -10.39
N VAL A 847 54.66 19.08 -11.27
CA VAL A 847 54.25 19.41 -12.64
C VAL A 847 53.98 18.14 -13.47
N LEU A 848 54.85 17.12 -13.36
CA LEU A 848 54.63 15.82 -14.03
C LEU A 848 53.39 15.08 -13.49
N SER A 849 53.12 15.15 -12.18
CA SER A 849 51.92 14.54 -11.57
C SER A 849 50.64 15.26 -11.98
N LEU A 850 50.68 16.60 -12.11
CA LEU A 850 49.59 17.39 -12.70
C LEU A 850 49.35 16.99 -14.16
N ALA A 851 50.41 16.86 -14.96
CA ALA A 851 50.30 16.45 -16.36
C ALA A 851 49.75 15.02 -16.50
N LEU A 852 50.14 14.09 -15.61
CA LEU A 852 49.64 12.71 -15.58
C LEU A 852 48.20 12.57 -15.05
N LEU A 853 47.76 13.45 -14.14
CA LEU A 853 46.36 13.52 -13.70
C LEU A 853 45.48 14.26 -14.72
N ALA A 854 46.05 15.24 -15.43
CA ALA A 854 45.38 15.96 -16.50
C ALA A 854 45.26 15.11 -17.76
N ALA A 855 46.19 14.20 -18.07
CA ALA A 855 46.16 13.41 -19.29
C ALA A 855 44.90 12.53 -19.44
N PRO A 856 44.42 11.80 -18.41
CA PRO A 856 43.12 11.11 -18.46
C PRO A 856 41.94 12.08 -18.55
N ALA A 857 42.00 13.22 -17.87
CA ALA A 857 40.95 14.25 -17.94
C ALA A 857 40.88 14.90 -19.33
N ILE A 858 42.02 15.10 -19.99
CA ILE A 858 42.18 15.62 -21.36
C ILE A 858 41.79 14.55 -22.39
N ALA A 859 42.13 13.28 -22.16
CA ALA A 859 41.70 12.16 -23.00
C ALA A 859 40.19 11.92 -22.89
N LEU A 860 39.62 12.05 -21.69
CA LEU A 860 38.18 12.00 -21.45
C LEU A 860 37.47 13.22 -22.06
N ALA A 861 38.05 14.42 -21.93
CA ALA A 861 37.60 15.63 -22.59
C ALA A 861 37.60 15.49 -24.13
N GLY A 862 38.65 14.89 -24.69
CA GLY A 862 38.74 14.58 -26.12
C GLY A 862 37.74 13.51 -26.58
N PHE A 863 37.50 12.50 -25.75
CA PHE A 863 36.51 11.43 -26.02
C PHE A 863 35.06 11.92 -25.94
N LEU A 864 34.76 12.90 -25.07
CA LEU A 864 33.41 13.43 -24.84
C LEU A 864 32.99 14.55 -25.82
N GLY A 865 33.91 15.04 -26.66
CA GLY A 865 33.68 16.14 -27.60
C GLY A 865 33.72 17.53 -26.95
N ALA A 866 34.16 18.54 -27.72
CA ALA A 866 34.31 19.93 -27.26
C ALA A 866 32.97 20.57 -26.81
N ASP A 867 31.84 20.16 -27.38
CA ASP A 867 30.52 20.69 -27.08
C ASP A 867 30.06 20.38 -25.64
N ARG A 868 30.38 19.19 -25.10
CA ARG A 868 30.01 18.82 -23.73
C ARG A 868 30.88 19.51 -22.67
N LEU A 869 32.14 19.81 -22.97
CA LEU A 869 33.00 20.62 -22.09
C LEU A 869 32.52 22.07 -21.97
N GLY A 870 31.99 22.62 -23.06
CA GLY A 870 31.31 23.92 -23.04
C GLY A 870 30.05 23.92 -22.15
N THR A 871 29.29 22.82 -22.15
CA THR A 871 28.09 22.67 -21.29
C THR A 871 28.39 22.40 -19.81
N LEU A 872 29.58 21.88 -19.47
CA LEU A 872 30.00 21.64 -18.08
C LEU A 872 30.10 22.94 -17.25
N PHE A 873 30.26 24.09 -17.92
CA PHE A 873 30.40 25.42 -17.30
C PHE A 873 29.35 26.45 -17.77
N ARG A 874 28.38 26.06 -18.59
CA ARG A 874 27.27 26.96 -18.97
C ARG A 874 26.22 26.98 -17.85
N ALA A 875 26.25 28.06 -17.06
CA ALA A 875 25.10 28.47 -16.25
C ALA A 875 23.95 28.80 -17.22
N GLY A 876 22.99 27.88 -17.36
CA GLY A 876 21.87 28.00 -18.31
C GLY A 876 21.38 26.70 -18.95
N ASP A 877 22.03 25.54 -18.73
CA ASP A 877 21.49 24.24 -19.17
C ASP A 877 20.14 23.94 -18.48
N GLN A 878 19.20 23.34 -19.22
CA GLN A 878 17.86 22.95 -18.73
C GLN A 878 17.89 22.22 -17.38
N SER A 879 18.89 21.37 -17.12
CA SER A 879 19.06 20.65 -15.84
C SER A 879 19.46 21.52 -14.63
N GLY A 880 20.06 22.69 -14.85
CA GLY A 880 20.45 23.64 -13.79
C GLY A 880 19.27 24.51 -13.35
N ALA A 881 18.45 24.96 -14.30
CA ALA A 881 17.24 25.72 -14.03
C ALA A 881 16.20 24.87 -13.27
N THR A 882 15.98 23.60 -13.68
CA THR A 882 15.06 22.67 -12.99
C THR A 882 15.41 22.49 -11.51
N ARG A 883 16.71 22.42 -11.15
CA ARG A 883 17.15 22.29 -9.75
C ARG A 883 16.87 23.51 -8.89
N VAL A 884 16.92 24.72 -9.44
CA VAL A 884 16.61 25.94 -8.69
C VAL A 884 15.15 25.93 -8.26
N TRP A 885 14.24 25.52 -9.14
CA TRP A 885 12.82 25.37 -8.82
C TRP A 885 12.59 24.29 -7.75
N ILE A 886 13.24 23.13 -7.87
CA ILE A 886 13.16 22.05 -6.87
C ILE A 886 13.65 22.52 -5.49
N TRP A 887 14.73 23.30 -5.44
CA TRP A 887 15.26 23.83 -4.20
C TRP A 887 14.36 24.91 -3.59
N ASP A 888 13.73 25.73 -4.43
CA ASP A 888 12.73 26.69 -3.98
C ASP A 888 11.50 25.98 -3.38
N SER A 889 10.97 24.95 -4.06
CA SER A 889 9.89 24.11 -3.53
C SER A 889 10.25 23.47 -2.20
N ALA A 890 11.46 22.90 -2.10
CA ALA A 890 11.98 22.33 -0.86
C ALA A 890 12.13 23.37 0.25
N TRP A 891 12.57 24.60 -0.08
CA TRP A 891 12.70 25.67 0.88
C TRP A 891 11.34 26.14 1.39
N ARG A 892 10.34 26.29 0.52
CA ARG A 892 8.95 26.63 0.92
C ARG A 892 8.36 25.59 1.87
N MET A 893 8.60 24.30 1.61
CA MET A 893 8.24 23.22 2.54
C MET A 893 8.94 23.34 3.90
N ILE A 894 10.24 23.67 3.91
CA ILE A 894 11.00 23.89 5.16
C ILE A 894 10.43 25.07 5.95
N VAL A 895 10.04 26.15 5.27
CA VAL A 895 9.42 27.32 5.91
C VAL A 895 8.07 26.96 6.53
N GLU A 896 7.27 26.09 5.89
CA GLU A 896 6.02 25.59 6.47
C GLU A 896 6.26 24.74 7.72
N ARG A 897 7.29 23.86 7.70
CA ARG A 897 7.56 22.89 8.78
C ARG A 897 9.03 22.83 9.20
N PRO A 898 9.58 23.88 9.84
CA PRO A 898 11.02 23.97 10.09
C PRO A 898 11.53 22.99 11.16
N TRP A 899 10.71 22.66 12.16
CA TRP A 899 11.14 21.85 13.30
C TRP A 899 11.04 20.34 13.06
N THR A 900 9.94 19.90 12.44
CA THR A 900 9.65 18.49 12.20
C THR A 900 9.95 18.05 10.77
N GLY A 901 10.00 18.99 9.82
CA GLY A 901 9.99 18.66 8.40
C GLY A 901 8.66 18.04 7.96
N ILE A 902 8.68 17.38 6.80
CA ILE A 902 7.57 16.63 6.20
C ILE A 902 7.67 15.12 6.45
N GLY A 903 8.71 14.67 7.14
CA GLY A 903 8.99 13.26 7.43
C GLY A 903 9.75 12.54 6.30
N PRO A 904 10.39 11.39 6.59
CA PRO A 904 11.14 10.65 5.59
C PRO A 904 10.28 10.23 4.39
N ASP A 905 10.83 10.16 3.18
CA ASP A 905 10.14 9.59 1.99
C ASP A 905 8.79 10.28 1.65
N ASN A 906 8.62 11.54 2.05
CA ASN A 906 7.39 12.32 1.79
C ASN A 906 7.57 13.40 0.70
N PHE A 907 8.80 13.68 0.26
CA PHE A 907 9.06 14.74 -0.72
C PHE A 907 8.29 14.52 -2.01
N LEU A 908 8.31 13.30 -2.57
CA LEU A 908 7.55 12.96 -3.80
C LEU A 908 6.09 13.42 -3.76
N TYR A 909 5.42 13.11 -2.65
CA TYR A 909 3.97 13.26 -2.53
C TYR A 909 3.54 14.67 -2.12
N ARG A 910 4.46 15.47 -1.57
CA ARG A 910 4.17 16.86 -1.20
C ARG A 910 4.79 17.86 -2.18
N ASN A 911 5.82 17.48 -2.91
CA ASN A 911 6.44 18.31 -3.94
C ASN A 911 5.44 18.69 -5.03
N THR A 912 4.52 17.79 -5.36
CA THR A 912 3.44 18.06 -6.31
C THR A 912 2.67 19.32 -5.99
N ALA A 913 2.66 19.83 -4.77
CA ALA A 913 1.91 21.01 -4.34
C ALA A 913 2.76 22.27 -4.09
N PHE A 914 4.08 22.16 -4.26
CA PHE A 914 5.04 23.27 -4.13
C PHE A 914 5.84 23.52 -5.39
N VAL A 915 5.71 22.66 -6.40
CA VAL A 915 6.30 22.85 -7.71
C VAL A 915 5.71 24.09 -8.35
N ASP A 916 6.58 25.01 -8.78
CA ASP A 916 6.16 26.13 -9.61
C ASP A 916 5.49 25.58 -10.90
N PRO A 917 4.40 26.18 -11.41
CA PRO A 917 3.79 25.73 -12.66
C PRO A 917 4.79 25.59 -13.82
N ALA A 918 5.83 26.44 -13.89
CA ALA A 918 6.90 26.32 -14.89
C ALA A 918 7.84 25.11 -14.66
N GLY A 919 7.84 24.55 -13.44
CA GLY A 919 8.61 23.40 -12.99
C GLY A 919 7.87 22.05 -13.06
N TRP A 920 6.62 22.00 -13.54
CA TRP A 920 5.81 20.77 -13.68
C TRP A 920 6.39 19.71 -14.65
N ARG A 921 7.57 19.95 -15.21
CA ARG A 921 8.26 19.06 -16.16
C ARG A 921 8.73 17.75 -15.52
N GLU A 922 8.99 17.74 -14.21
CA GLU A 922 9.38 16.55 -13.44
C GLU A 922 8.60 16.50 -12.10
N PRO A 923 7.28 16.26 -12.13
CA PRO A 923 6.45 16.35 -10.93
C PRO A 923 6.75 15.23 -9.92
N ASN A 924 7.26 14.10 -10.41
CA ASN A 924 7.47 12.87 -9.67
C ASN A 924 8.90 12.71 -9.11
N LEU A 925 9.46 13.79 -8.56
CA LEU A 925 10.79 13.77 -7.95
C LEU A 925 10.75 13.25 -6.52
N ALA A 926 11.55 12.24 -6.23
CA ALA A 926 11.57 11.61 -4.91
C ALA A 926 12.32 12.39 -3.83
N HIS A 927 13.18 13.34 -4.19
CA HIS A 927 13.99 14.14 -3.25
C HIS A 927 14.50 15.43 -3.92
N PRO A 928 14.94 16.45 -3.15
CA PRO A 928 15.31 17.76 -3.68
C PRO A 928 16.72 17.85 -4.30
N HIS A 929 17.38 16.71 -4.56
CA HIS A 929 18.78 16.63 -5.03
C HIS A 929 19.79 17.50 -4.24
N ASN A 930 19.55 17.71 -2.94
CA ASN A 930 20.44 18.45 -2.07
C ASN A 930 20.36 17.89 -0.64
N LEU A 931 21.48 17.35 -0.15
CA LEU A 931 21.62 16.74 1.17
C LEU A 931 21.06 17.59 2.31
N LEU A 932 21.33 18.90 2.32
CA LEU A 932 20.89 19.76 3.42
C LEU A 932 19.38 19.92 3.42
N LEU A 933 18.79 20.19 2.25
CA LEU A 933 17.35 20.34 2.10
C LEU A 933 16.63 19.02 2.38
N ASP A 934 17.12 17.92 1.81
CA ASP A 934 16.52 16.59 1.96
C ASP A 934 16.55 16.11 3.42
N THR A 935 17.66 16.32 4.13
CA THR A 935 17.76 15.93 5.54
C THR A 935 16.88 16.79 6.44
N TRP A 936 16.82 18.11 6.18
CA TRP A 936 15.95 18.99 6.93
C TRP A 936 14.48 18.63 6.71
N LEU A 937 14.07 18.40 5.46
CA LEU A 937 12.71 17.97 5.14
C LEU A 937 12.37 16.62 5.77
N SER A 938 13.29 15.67 5.73
CA SER A 938 13.04 14.31 6.22
C SER A 938 13.04 14.19 7.74
N THR A 939 13.81 15.02 8.45
CA THR A 939 14.06 14.84 9.90
C THR A 939 13.90 16.09 10.76
N GLY A 940 13.59 17.24 10.14
CA GLY A 940 13.57 18.54 10.79
C GLY A 940 14.97 19.10 11.08
N LEU A 941 15.02 20.33 11.63
CA LEU A 941 16.28 21.00 11.95
C LEU A 941 17.16 20.19 12.92
N VAL A 942 16.54 19.53 13.91
CA VAL A 942 17.27 18.74 14.91
C VAL A 942 17.98 17.55 14.28
N GLY A 943 17.30 16.82 13.39
CA GLY A 943 17.91 15.70 12.67
C GLY A 943 19.01 16.16 11.70
N GLY A 944 18.78 17.27 10.98
CA GLY A 944 19.80 17.92 10.15
C GLY A 944 21.08 18.27 10.93
N LEU A 945 20.94 18.88 12.11
CA LEU A 945 22.06 19.20 12.99
C LEU A 945 22.76 17.95 13.52
N ALA A 946 22.00 16.91 13.91
CA ALA A 946 22.57 15.64 14.38
C ALA A 946 23.41 14.95 13.30
N LEU A 947 22.96 14.96 12.04
CA LEU A 947 23.71 14.42 10.90
C LEU A 947 24.97 15.26 10.62
N ALA A 948 24.86 16.59 10.62
CA ALA A 948 25.99 17.49 10.40
C ALA A 948 27.09 17.30 11.47
N LEU A 949 26.69 17.21 12.75
CA LEU A 949 27.61 16.92 13.86
C LEU A 949 28.24 15.53 13.74
N THR A 950 27.51 14.54 13.24
CA THR A 950 28.02 13.19 12.97
C THR A 950 29.13 13.21 11.91
N VAL A 951 28.91 13.93 10.81
CA VAL A 951 29.92 14.13 9.74
C VAL A 951 31.14 14.89 10.26
N GLY A 952 30.94 15.98 11.00
CA GLY A 952 32.04 16.75 11.59
C GLY A 952 32.87 15.92 12.57
N LEU A 953 32.21 15.13 13.42
CA LEU A 953 32.87 14.21 14.34
C LEU A 953 33.64 13.10 13.60
N PHE A 954 33.10 12.58 12.49
CA PHE A 954 33.77 11.60 11.64
C PHE A 954 35.13 12.11 11.15
N PHE A 955 35.18 13.29 10.53
CA PHE A 955 36.44 13.87 10.06
C PHE A 955 37.40 14.19 11.21
N LEU A 956 36.88 14.71 12.34
CA LEU A 956 37.70 14.99 13.52
C LEU A 956 38.37 13.73 14.08
N VAL A 957 37.62 12.63 14.18
CA VAL A 957 38.13 11.35 14.69
C VAL A 957 39.17 10.76 13.75
N LEU A 958 38.91 10.76 12.43
CA LEU A 958 39.90 10.28 11.45
C LEU A 958 41.15 11.17 11.40
N HIS A 959 41.01 12.48 11.53
CA HIS A 959 42.15 13.40 11.59
C HIS A 959 43.02 13.14 12.82
N ARG A 960 42.40 13.00 13.99
CA ARG A 960 43.12 12.65 15.23
C ARG A 960 43.77 11.28 15.13
N ALA A 961 43.08 10.29 14.56
CA ALA A 961 43.65 8.97 14.31
C ALA A 961 44.89 9.06 13.42
N TYR A 962 44.82 9.80 12.31
CA TYR A 962 45.93 10.00 11.36
C TYR A 962 47.15 10.72 11.98
N ARG A 963 46.94 11.58 12.99
CA ARG A 963 48.02 12.28 13.70
C ARG A 963 48.72 11.44 14.78
N ARG A 964 48.23 10.25 15.11
CA ARG A 964 48.86 9.41 16.15
C ARG A 964 50.24 8.90 15.68
N PRO A 965 51.28 8.89 16.54
CA PRO A 965 52.61 8.38 16.18
C PRO A 965 52.60 6.91 15.70
N ALA A 966 51.63 6.13 16.17
CA ALA A 966 51.48 4.70 15.87
C ALA A 966 50.63 4.37 14.62
N VAL A 967 50.29 5.35 13.77
CA VAL A 967 49.45 5.11 12.56
C VAL A 967 50.07 4.10 11.58
N GLY A 968 51.39 3.95 11.60
CA GLY A 968 52.10 2.93 10.83
C GLY A 968 51.69 2.91 9.36
N THR A 969 51.24 1.76 8.87
CA THR A 969 50.80 1.56 7.47
C THR A 969 49.34 1.90 7.18
N ASP A 970 48.53 2.23 8.19
CA ASP A 970 47.07 2.41 8.02
C ASP A 970 46.67 3.82 7.59
N GLY A 971 47.62 4.75 7.51
CA GLY A 971 47.40 6.13 7.08
C GLY A 971 46.63 6.27 5.76
N PRO A 972 47.01 5.57 4.67
CA PRO A 972 46.29 5.61 3.40
C PRO A 972 44.83 5.13 3.50
N LEU A 973 44.52 4.19 4.40
CA LEU A 973 43.16 3.71 4.61
C LEU A 973 42.29 4.75 5.32
N LEU A 974 42.83 5.40 6.35
CA LEU A 974 42.15 6.49 7.06
C LEU A 974 41.80 7.64 6.09
N ILE A 975 42.74 7.99 5.21
CA ILE A 975 42.51 9.00 4.18
C ILE A 975 41.52 8.49 3.13
N GLY A 976 41.57 7.22 2.75
CA GLY A 976 40.60 6.59 1.85
C GLY A 976 39.18 6.65 2.39
N ALA A 977 38.97 6.37 3.67
CA ALA A 977 37.66 6.51 4.32
C ALA A 977 37.18 7.97 4.37
N ALA A 978 38.07 8.91 4.69
CA ALA A 978 37.77 10.34 4.65
C ALA A 978 37.43 10.83 3.24
N ALA A 979 38.14 10.33 2.22
CA ALA A 979 37.91 10.61 0.81
C ALA A 979 36.59 10.02 0.31
N ALA A 980 36.22 8.82 0.75
CA ALA A 980 34.92 8.21 0.43
C ALA A 980 33.74 9.05 0.97
N MET A 981 33.84 9.51 2.23
CA MET A 981 32.84 10.41 2.82
C MET A 981 32.81 11.76 2.12
N ALA A 982 33.96 12.33 1.79
CA ALA A 982 34.02 13.61 1.08
C ALA A 982 33.43 13.52 -0.34
N ALA A 983 33.71 12.44 -1.07
CA ALA A 983 33.08 12.18 -2.37
C ALA A 983 31.55 12.13 -2.22
N ALA A 984 31.05 11.35 -1.25
CA ALA A 984 29.63 11.27 -0.97
C ALA A 984 28.99 12.63 -0.67
N LEU A 985 29.63 13.47 0.17
CA LEU A 985 29.14 14.81 0.49
C LEU A 985 29.10 15.73 -0.74
N VAL A 986 30.12 15.67 -1.60
CA VAL A 986 30.19 16.49 -2.82
C VAL A 986 29.07 16.12 -3.80
N HIS A 987 28.87 14.82 -4.06
CA HIS A 987 27.77 14.40 -4.95
C HIS A 987 26.40 14.68 -4.30
N GLY A 988 26.30 14.51 -2.98
CA GLY A 988 25.11 14.83 -2.20
C GLY A 988 24.63 16.28 -2.28
N MET A 989 25.44 17.22 -2.79
CA MET A 989 25.01 18.60 -3.03
C MET A 989 24.23 18.80 -4.32
N VAL A 990 24.26 17.80 -5.21
CA VAL A 990 23.59 17.87 -6.53
C VAL A 990 22.75 16.62 -6.83
N ASP A 991 22.71 15.66 -5.90
CA ASP A 991 21.93 14.43 -5.98
C ASP A 991 21.67 13.80 -4.58
N ASN A 992 21.10 12.59 -4.51
CA ASN A 992 20.77 11.91 -3.25
C ASN A 992 22.03 11.51 -2.46
N PHE A 993 22.10 11.89 -1.18
CA PHE A 993 23.22 11.52 -0.31
C PHE A 993 22.93 10.30 0.58
N TYR A 994 21.75 10.25 1.20
CA TYR A 994 21.49 9.42 2.38
C TYR A 994 20.17 8.64 2.33
N PHE A 995 19.05 9.23 1.87
CA PHE A 995 17.72 8.61 1.99
C PHE A 995 17.43 7.51 0.94
N LEU A 996 18.48 6.88 0.42
CA LEU A 996 18.42 5.56 -0.22
C LEU A 996 19.02 4.52 0.73
N PRO A 997 18.37 3.35 0.96
CA PRO A 997 18.80 2.38 1.95
C PRO A 997 20.28 1.95 1.83
N GLU A 998 20.76 1.74 0.60
CA GLU A 998 22.16 1.39 0.31
C GLU A 998 23.14 2.50 0.73
N LEU A 999 22.79 3.77 0.48
CA LEU A 999 23.65 4.92 0.78
C LEU A 999 23.69 5.19 2.28
N ALA A 1000 22.57 5.07 2.98
CA ALA A 1000 22.51 5.16 4.43
C ALA A 1000 23.31 4.04 5.09
N GLY A 1001 23.19 2.80 4.59
CA GLY A 1001 23.97 1.66 5.06
C GLY A 1001 25.47 1.91 4.93
N ILE A 1002 25.95 2.31 3.74
CA ILE A 1002 27.36 2.63 3.49
C ILE A 1002 27.84 3.78 4.38
N PHE A 1003 27.02 4.83 4.55
CA PHE A 1003 27.33 5.94 5.45
C PHE A 1003 27.60 5.45 6.87
N TRP A 1004 26.69 4.65 7.44
CA TRP A 1004 26.82 4.14 8.80
C TRP A 1004 27.95 3.11 8.97
N VAL A 1005 28.35 2.39 7.92
CA VAL A 1005 29.57 1.57 7.91
C VAL A 1005 30.83 2.45 8.03
N LEU A 1006 30.90 3.58 7.31
CA LEU A 1006 32.02 4.54 7.44
C LEU A 1006 32.04 5.16 8.84
N ILE A 1007 30.89 5.53 9.39
CA ILE A 1007 30.78 6.03 10.78
C ILE A 1007 31.21 4.94 11.78
N ALA A 1008 30.83 3.68 11.57
CA ALA A 1008 31.28 2.56 12.40
C ALA A 1008 32.81 2.47 12.39
N TYR A 1009 33.45 2.51 11.21
CA TYR A 1009 34.91 2.51 11.10
C TYR A 1009 35.56 3.64 11.92
N ALA A 1010 35.05 4.87 11.83
CA ALA A 1010 35.56 5.98 12.65
C ALA A 1010 35.35 5.73 14.15
N ALA A 1011 34.18 5.21 14.56
CA ALA A 1011 33.90 4.88 15.96
C ALA A 1011 34.87 3.84 16.54
N LEU A 1012 35.34 2.87 15.73
CA LEU A 1012 36.38 1.91 16.16
C LEU A 1012 37.67 2.64 16.59
N HIS A 1013 37.96 3.84 16.08
CA HIS A 1013 39.13 4.64 16.47
C HIS A 1013 38.95 5.49 17.74
N LEU A 1014 37.77 5.51 18.37
CA LEU A 1014 37.53 6.15 19.67
C LEU A 1014 37.89 5.25 20.88
N THR A 1015 38.10 3.95 20.66
CA THR A 1015 38.21 2.91 21.71
C THR A 1015 39.52 2.86 22.50
N GLU A 1016 40.25 3.97 22.62
CA GLU A 1016 41.50 4.00 23.39
C GLU A 1016 41.21 3.95 24.90
N GLY A 1017 41.64 2.87 25.58
CA GLY A 1017 41.62 2.77 27.05
C GLY A 1017 41.16 1.46 27.70
N ARG A 1018 41.09 0.32 27.00
CA ARG A 1018 40.90 -0.98 27.68
C ARG A 1018 41.97 -2.00 27.29
N PRO A 1019 42.73 -2.57 28.25
CA PRO A 1019 43.59 -3.72 27.97
C PRO A 1019 42.73 -4.86 27.42
N GLY A 1020 43.33 -5.62 26.51
CA GLY A 1020 42.65 -6.60 25.66
C GLY A 1020 41.60 -7.42 26.42
N ARG A 1021 40.35 -7.32 25.99
CA ARG A 1021 39.40 -8.40 26.25
C ARG A 1021 39.86 -9.57 25.38
N SER A 1022 40.67 -10.44 25.96
CA SER A 1022 40.65 -11.83 25.55
C SER A 1022 39.17 -12.24 25.55
N ILE A 1023 38.72 -12.71 24.40
CA ILE A 1023 37.54 -13.56 24.36
C ILE A 1023 37.85 -14.68 25.37
N PRO A 1024 37.01 -14.95 26.38
CA PRO A 1024 37.14 -16.21 27.08
C PRO A 1024 36.92 -17.24 25.99
N GLU A 1025 38.00 -17.90 25.55
CA GLU A 1025 37.87 -19.17 24.90
C GLU A 1025 36.89 -19.95 25.77
N LEU A 1026 35.81 -20.44 25.17
CA LEU A 1026 35.07 -21.54 25.77
C LEU A 1026 36.13 -22.60 26.05
N GLY A 1027 36.54 -22.72 27.32
CA GLY A 1027 37.64 -23.55 27.76
C GLY A 1027 37.39 -24.99 27.36
N LEU A 1028 37.84 -25.35 26.17
CA LEU A 1028 38.11 -26.70 25.77
C LEU A 1028 39.56 -26.91 26.17
N GLN A 1029 39.75 -27.47 27.36
CA GLN A 1029 41.00 -28.12 27.70
C GLN A 1029 41.37 -29.05 26.54
N VAL A 1030 42.50 -28.77 25.91
CA VAL A 1030 43.23 -29.74 25.12
C VAL A 1030 43.63 -30.84 26.10
N VAL A 1031 42.83 -31.90 26.17
CA VAL A 1031 43.25 -33.16 26.76
C VAL A 1031 44.28 -33.74 25.80
N GLY A 1032 45.54 -33.41 26.07
CA GLY A 1032 46.68 -34.08 25.46
C GLY A 1032 46.69 -35.55 25.87
N GLY A 1033 46.83 -36.39 24.85
CA GLY A 1033 47.65 -37.61 24.88
C GLY A 1033 47.45 -38.57 26.04
N ALA A 1034 46.77 -39.68 25.75
CA ALA A 1034 46.90 -40.91 26.50
C ALA A 1034 48.39 -41.26 26.77
N HIS A 1035 48.70 -41.62 28.01
CA HIS A 1035 49.92 -42.36 28.35
C HIS A 1035 49.52 -43.73 28.88
N TYR A 1036 49.93 -44.77 28.15
CA TYR A 1036 50.17 -46.14 28.62
C TYR A 1036 51.67 -46.44 28.35
N PRO A 1037 52.30 -47.41 29.03
CA PRO A 1037 53.53 -47.19 29.79
C PRO A 1037 54.72 -47.93 29.15
N GLY A 1038 55.94 -47.49 29.43
CA GLY A 1038 57.10 -48.36 29.21
C GLY A 1038 58.44 -47.67 29.07
N GLY A 1039 59.29 -47.85 30.08
CA GLY A 1039 60.65 -48.33 29.84
C GLY A 1039 61.77 -47.30 29.68
N LYS A 1040 62.55 -47.17 30.77
CA LYS A 1040 64.04 -47.00 30.85
C LYS A 1040 64.66 -45.84 30.03
N VAL A 1041 65.50 -44.95 30.56
CA VAL A 1041 66.84 -45.17 31.13
C VAL A 1041 67.32 -43.84 31.75
N ALA A 1042 68.14 -43.95 32.79
CA ALA A 1042 68.79 -42.91 33.57
C ALA A 1042 69.59 -41.84 32.78
N GLN A 1043 69.67 -40.63 33.36
CA GLN A 1043 70.97 -40.10 33.83
C GLN A 1043 70.78 -39.01 34.91
N ARG A 1044 71.59 -39.19 35.97
CA ARG A 1044 72.00 -38.35 37.13
C ARG A 1044 71.79 -36.82 36.98
N ALA A 1045 71.59 -36.02 38.03
CA ALA A 1045 72.19 -36.07 39.36
C ALA A 1045 71.45 -35.14 40.34
N GLY A 1046 71.62 -35.37 41.65
CA GLY A 1046 71.59 -34.29 42.66
C GLY A 1046 70.61 -34.45 43.82
N SER A 1047 71.06 -35.17 44.86
CA SER A 1047 70.86 -34.93 46.31
C SER A 1047 69.46 -34.51 46.81
N LEU A 1048 68.71 -35.39 47.49
CA LEU A 1048 68.75 -35.68 48.95
C LEU A 1048 68.09 -34.60 49.85
N PRO A 1049 67.46 -34.98 50.98
CA PRO A 1049 65.99 -34.88 51.13
C PRO A 1049 65.57 -34.37 52.53
N VAL A 1050 64.40 -34.83 53.00
CA VAL A 1050 63.86 -34.85 54.39
C VAL A 1050 62.98 -33.63 54.70
N GLY A 1051 61.75 -33.77 55.23
CA GLY A 1051 61.08 -34.90 55.88
C GLY A 1051 59.58 -34.66 56.06
N PRO A 1052 58.86 -35.59 56.72
CA PRO A 1052 57.45 -35.88 56.46
C PRO A 1052 56.54 -35.66 57.69
N GLU A 1053 55.33 -36.21 57.60
CA GLU A 1053 54.38 -36.58 58.69
C GLU A 1053 53.36 -35.50 59.09
N VAL A 1054 52.08 -35.77 59.37
CA VAL A 1054 51.31 -37.03 59.56
C VAL A 1054 49.79 -36.71 59.64
N ASP A 1055 48.96 -37.72 59.30
CA ASP A 1055 47.57 -38.07 59.73
C ASP A 1055 46.49 -37.00 59.96
N GLY A 1056 45.19 -37.25 59.73
CA GLY A 1056 44.44 -38.48 59.48
C GLY A 1056 43.01 -38.29 60.02
N GLY A 1057 42.04 -38.98 59.44
CA GLY A 1057 40.94 -39.55 60.24
C GLY A 1057 39.52 -39.28 59.73
N ALA A 1058 38.81 -40.39 59.54
CA ALA A 1058 37.44 -40.51 59.05
C ALA A 1058 36.39 -40.42 60.17
N GLY A 1059 35.11 -40.38 59.78
CA GLY A 1059 33.99 -40.68 60.68
C GLY A 1059 32.61 -40.33 60.10
N ASP A 1060 31.87 -41.36 59.70
CA ASP A 1060 30.47 -41.41 59.25
C ASP A 1060 29.44 -40.98 60.30
N GLY A 1061 28.17 -40.77 59.88
CA GLY A 1061 27.02 -40.90 60.79
C GLY A 1061 25.71 -40.22 60.40
N ASP A 1062 25.03 -40.77 59.39
CA ASP A 1062 23.60 -41.11 59.23
C ASP A 1062 22.41 -40.43 59.99
N THR A 1063 21.26 -40.49 59.29
CA THR A 1063 19.83 -40.53 59.70
C THR A 1063 18.95 -39.28 59.99
N ASP A 1064 17.90 -39.20 59.14
CA ASP A 1064 16.45 -38.98 59.35
C ASP A 1064 15.84 -37.72 60.00
N GLY A 1065 14.77 -37.24 59.35
CA GLY A 1065 13.75 -36.36 59.95
C GLY A 1065 12.92 -35.56 58.93
N ALA A 1066 11.70 -36.03 58.66
CA ALA A 1066 10.70 -35.39 57.79
C ALA A 1066 10.03 -34.14 58.42
N ALA A 1067 9.54 -33.21 57.58
CA ALA A 1067 8.15 -32.68 57.56
C ALA A 1067 8.00 -31.25 57.00
N GLN A 1068 7.00 -31.14 56.10
CA GLN A 1068 5.97 -30.09 55.95
C GLN A 1068 6.28 -28.61 55.62
N PHE A 1069 5.64 -28.19 54.50
CA PHE A 1069 4.86 -26.96 54.25
C PHE A 1069 5.19 -25.67 55.01
N SER A 1070 5.39 -24.57 54.26
CA SER A 1070 4.50 -23.38 54.32
C SER A 1070 4.96 -22.24 53.39
N THR A 1071 3.94 -21.56 52.89
CA THR A 1071 3.76 -20.38 52.04
C THR A 1071 4.38 -19.04 52.47
N LYS A 1072 4.48 -18.16 51.45
CA LYS A 1072 4.37 -16.68 51.44
C LYS A 1072 5.52 -15.84 52.02
N ALA A 1073 6.21 -15.12 51.14
CA ALA A 1073 6.09 -13.67 50.97
C ALA A 1073 6.61 -13.28 49.57
#